data_AF-A0AAW7XAB0-F1
#
_entry.id   AF-A0AAW7XAB0-F1
#
_cell.length_a   1.000
_cell.length_b   1.000
_cell.length_c   1.000
_cell.angle_alpha   90.00
_cell.angle_beta   90.00
_cell.angle_gamma   90.00
#
_symmetry.space_group_name_H-M   'P 1'
#
loop_
_entity.id
_entity.type
_entity.pdbx_description
1 polymer ?
#
loop_
_entity_poly.entity_id
_entity_poly.type
_entity_poly.pdbx_seq_one_letter_code
_entity_poly.pdbx_strand_id
1 'polypeptide(L)'
;MKKTLVSAACFCFTLGYLTLVSCTAKKQPLTVNTPANVSPTVSISTNKNMHSARFTLNQARNIRLDITLINQAHSERISITNHAQILVDNKDIPNAGDNTISAHLGLLPAGEHTLNIFPHHANVKITAITATSYAYTQPVSFKDITQAVELTTNATWKYGGPSVADLNNDGYYDFLLSNHHEDLPQLFINKAGKKVEQQALPLQQGDFHGTTLADYNRDGLLDILVARGGGNGTQPTPPILLRNENGSFNNVTNQEGLANIGARGRSVRWLDMDLDGDLDMLLLNARKLENETAPRNIVLENTLISATNTAEHNTFIYRASKVFESVEAERVLVTDFNNDNIPDLITYTPLTFLKGNGDFTFTDVSQQLLPAHLINAAHITGVTELDINNDGKRDYYFSRGMVYYEMANHSLEFSPARNRIDLREAGSKGSGHIDFEATGDITLQDFFHWFRGYKSTFPLYLGEQKRPTTPPETLALHLTPNLCTGWPSNLDANGWYLGYLGNNQWRFGWQLDGNLFWGLRASIIGATSMTPAKPPQNNNVQDLLLLSTENGYQEIGAQAGIPSGGNHQGVTSGDFNNDGYEDLFVYRFGLLHGRVADWLLLNTGDNRFISTTRHGATSSDDNGHGDMGQAFDFDLDGRLDLLSGSDNPGRWYLYKNTSPAANYLLLRVGNSPSGTDPSGARVQITTPTRTYYRTVSSAGEIHSQSLLNTVHVGLGATQQVTSIHVRWRDGTEQTLGPHAANQRLSVGYTHQ
;
A
#
# COMPACT_ATOMS: atom_id res chain seq x y z
N MET A 1 -11.80 -52.14 31.75
CA MET A 1 -12.40 -53.49 31.71
C MET A 1 -13.92 -53.35 31.82
N LYS A 2 -14.65 -54.12 30.99
CA LYS A 2 -15.99 -54.72 31.17
C LYS A 2 -16.51 -54.75 32.63
N LYS A 3 -17.80 -54.72 32.99
CA LYS A 3 -19.13 -54.56 32.36
C LYS A 3 -20.15 -54.80 33.52
N THR A 4 -21.27 -54.05 33.57
CA THR A 4 -22.64 -54.50 34.01
C THR A 4 -22.85 -55.02 35.47
N LEU A 5 -24.01 -55.02 36.16
CA LEU A 5 -25.47 -54.94 35.93
C LEU A 5 -26.11 -54.95 37.38
N VAL A 6 -27.25 -54.34 37.75
CA VAL A 6 -28.64 -54.92 37.78
C VAL A 6 -29.58 -54.07 38.71
N SER A 7 -30.76 -53.68 38.18
CA SER A 7 -32.18 -53.64 38.71
C SER A 7 -32.55 -53.14 40.14
N ALA A 8 -33.78 -52.72 40.50
CA ALA A 8 -35.14 -52.84 39.93
C ALA A 8 -36.17 -51.87 40.59
N ALA A 9 -37.27 -51.60 39.85
CA ALA A 9 -38.71 -51.38 40.22
C ALA A 9 -39.09 -50.34 41.31
N CYS A 10 -39.91 -49.28 41.11
CA CYS A 10 -41.18 -49.03 40.38
C CYS A 10 -42.46 -49.55 41.10
N PHE A 11 -43.34 -48.64 41.54
CA PHE A 11 -44.79 -48.89 41.73
C PHE A 11 -45.66 -47.61 41.64
N CYS A 12 -46.71 -47.73 40.81
CA CYS A 12 -48.05 -47.11 40.75
C CYS A 12 -48.34 -45.60 40.52
N PHE A 13 -48.83 -45.36 39.29
CA PHE A 13 -49.93 -44.52 38.77
C PHE A 13 -50.93 -43.81 39.71
N THR A 14 -51.28 -42.56 39.37
CA THR A 14 -52.61 -42.18 38.81
C THR A 14 -52.62 -40.77 38.20
N LEU A 15 -53.54 -40.59 37.24
CA LEU A 15 -53.79 -39.47 36.31
C LEU A 15 -54.32 -38.18 36.98
N GLY A 16 -54.05 -37.02 36.35
CA GLY A 16 -54.84 -35.80 36.54
C GLY A 16 -54.25 -34.55 35.87
N TYR A 17 -54.86 -34.12 34.76
CA TYR A 17 -54.61 -32.89 33.99
C TYR A 17 -54.67 -31.60 34.84
N LEU A 18 -53.82 -30.61 34.55
CA LEU A 18 -54.22 -29.19 34.51
C LEU A 18 -53.27 -28.35 33.64
N THR A 19 -53.88 -27.58 32.73
CA THR A 19 -53.34 -26.62 31.77
C THR A 19 -52.72 -25.38 32.43
N LEU A 20 -51.57 -24.91 31.95
CA LEU A 20 -50.97 -23.62 32.31
C LEU A 20 -51.17 -22.60 31.18
N VAL A 21 -51.74 -21.45 31.57
CA VAL A 21 -52.03 -20.28 30.75
C VAL A 21 -50.83 -19.34 30.69
N SER A 22 -50.67 -18.74 29.51
CA SER A 22 -49.68 -17.77 29.08
C SER A 22 -49.69 -16.43 29.84
N CYS A 23 -48.50 -15.83 30.01
CA CYS A 23 -48.35 -14.38 30.14
C CYS A 23 -47.37 -13.88 29.07
N THR A 24 -47.85 -12.93 28.27
CA THR A 24 -47.28 -12.42 27.01
C THR A 24 -46.33 -11.26 27.24
N ALA A 25 -45.03 -11.44 26.93
CA ALA A 25 -44.16 -10.33 26.55
C ALA A 25 -44.20 -10.20 25.03
N LYS A 26 -44.78 -9.10 24.54
CA LYS A 26 -44.83 -8.77 23.11
C LYS A 26 -43.40 -8.66 22.58
N LYS A 27 -42.96 -9.67 21.82
CA LYS A 27 -41.93 -9.49 20.80
C LYS A 27 -42.44 -8.41 19.85
N GLN A 28 -41.90 -7.21 19.91
CA GLN A 28 -41.94 -6.34 18.75
C GLN A 28 -41.21 -7.09 17.62
N PRO A 29 -41.83 -7.25 16.45
CA PRO A 29 -41.10 -7.75 15.30
C PRO A 29 -39.98 -6.75 15.02
N LEU A 30 -38.74 -7.22 15.01
CA LEU A 30 -37.69 -6.55 14.25
C LEU A 30 -38.17 -6.55 12.80
N THR A 31 -38.66 -5.42 12.33
CA THR A 31 -38.82 -5.13 10.91
C THR A 31 -37.43 -5.10 10.30
N VAL A 32 -36.95 -6.27 9.86
CA VAL A 32 -35.91 -6.33 8.86
C VAL A 32 -36.58 -5.93 7.56
N ASN A 33 -36.29 -4.71 7.08
CA ASN A 33 -36.59 -4.35 5.70
C ASN A 33 -35.81 -5.32 4.81
N THR A 34 -36.53 -6.30 4.25
CA THR A 34 -36.06 -7.02 3.07
C THR A 34 -35.92 -5.99 1.95
N PRO A 35 -34.81 -5.96 1.18
CA PRO A 35 -34.76 -5.15 -0.03
C PRO A 35 -35.73 -5.75 -1.05
N ALA A 36 -36.97 -5.28 -1.04
CA ALA A 36 -37.82 -5.36 -2.21
C ALA A 36 -37.13 -4.55 -3.31
N ASN A 37 -36.67 -5.21 -4.40
CA ASN A 37 -36.47 -4.65 -5.76
C ASN A 37 -35.37 -5.33 -6.62
N VAL A 38 -34.78 -6.45 -6.22
CA VAL A 38 -34.09 -7.35 -7.18
C VAL A 38 -34.99 -8.55 -7.39
N SER A 39 -35.44 -8.82 -8.62
CA SER A 39 -36.16 -10.05 -8.96
C SER A 39 -35.14 -11.19 -9.03
N PRO A 40 -34.96 -12.03 -7.98
CA PRO A 40 -33.85 -12.98 -7.98
C PRO A 40 -34.32 -14.22 -8.72
N THR A 41 -33.92 -14.35 -9.97
CA THR A 41 -33.61 -15.67 -10.51
C THR A 41 -32.17 -15.61 -10.97
N VAL A 42 -31.24 -15.79 -10.02
CA VAL A 42 -29.83 -15.95 -10.34
C VAL A 42 -29.66 -17.34 -10.95
N SER A 43 -29.78 -17.43 -12.26
CA SER A 43 -29.38 -18.65 -12.98
C SER A 43 -27.85 -18.65 -13.08
N ILE A 44 -27.20 -19.59 -12.40
CA ILE A 44 -25.75 -19.82 -12.52
C ILE A 44 -25.55 -20.85 -13.62
N SER A 45 -24.80 -20.49 -14.66
CA SER A 45 -24.32 -21.42 -15.69
C SER A 45 -22.80 -21.47 -15.63
N THR A 46 -22.22 -22.66 -15.66
CA THR A 46 -20.78 -22.85 -15.51
C THR A 46 -20.18 -23.54 -16.72
N ASN A 47 -18.98 -23.13 -17.11
CA ASN A 47 -18.06 -23.94 -17.91
C ASN A 47 -16.70 -24.01 -17.18
N LYS A 48 -15.73 -24.73 -17.74
CA LYS A 48 -14.46 -25.04 -17.05
C LYS A 48 -13.70 -23.80 -16.53
N ASN A 49 -13.82 -22.64 -17.19
CA ASN A 49 -12.99 -21.45 -16.92
C ASN A 49 -13.80 -20.17 -16.65
N MET A 50 -15.14 -20.25 -16.62
CA MET A 50 -16.00 -19.09 -16.50
C MET A 50 -17.31 -19.51 -15.83
N HIS A 51 -17.74 -18.71 -14.86
CA HIS A 51 -19.07 -18.81 -14.27
C HIS A 51 -19.86 -17.59 -14.70
N SER A 52 -21.07 -17.81 -15.20
CA SER A 52 -21.98 -16.72 -15.55
C SER A 52 -23.16 -16.68 -14.59
N ALA A 53 -23.48 -15.48 -14.12
CA ALA A 53 -24.66 -15.19 -13.30
C ALA A 53 -25.53 -14.15 -14.01
N ARG A 54 -26.84 -14.35 -14.02
CA ARG A 54 -27.79 -13.40 -14.62
C ARG A 54 -28.78 -12.89 -13.58
N PHE A 55 -29.09 -11.60 -13.64
CA PHE A 55 -30.19 -11.00 -12.87
C PHE A 55 -30.71 -9.75 -13.57
N THR A 56 -31.90 -9.31 -13.18
CA THR A 56 -32.54 -8.12 -13.73
C THR A 56 -32.78 -7.09 -12.63
N LEU A 57 -32.43 -5.83 -12.91
CA LEU A 57 -32.70 -4.69 -12.04
C LEU A 57 -33.87 -3.89 -12.58
N ASN A 58 -34.83 -3.58 -11.70
CA ASN A 58 -35.98 -2.73 -12.08
C ASN A 58 -35.64 -1.24 -12.15
N GLN A 59 -34.54 -0.83 -11.52
CA GLN A 59 -34.02 0.53 -11.51
C GLN A 59 -32.52 0.49 -11.22
N ALA A 60 -31.82 1.60 -11.46
CA ALA A 60 -30.40 1.67 -11.16
C ALA A 60 -30.14 1.49 -9.65
N ARG A 61 -29.21 0.61 -9.29
CA ARG A 61 -28.87 0.29 -7.88
C ARG A 61 -27.39 -0.05 -7.76
N ASN A 62 -26.80 0.26 -6.61
CA ASN A 62 -25.48 -0.29 -6.26
C ASN A 62 -25.66 -1.74 -5.83
N ILE A 63 -24.85 -2.64 -6.39
CA ILE A 63 -24.98 -4.08 -6.16
C ILE A 63 -23.73 -4.64 -5.50
N ARG A 64 -23.92 -5.35 -4.39
CA ARG A 64 -22.93 -6.22 -3.77
C ARG A 64 -23.25 -7.66 -4.13
N LEU A 65 -22.23 -8.41 -4.52
CA LEU A 65 -22.32 -9.86 -4.62
C LEU A 65 -21.63 -10.50 -3.42
N ASP A 66 -22.28 -11.49 -2.84
CA ASP A 66 -21.65 -12.46 -1.96
C ASP A 66 -21.54 -13.79 -2.72
N ILE A 67 -20.31 -14.24 -2.95
CA ILE A 67 -19.99 -15.42 -3.76
C ILE A 67 -19.44 -16.49 -2.82
N THR A 68 -20.17 -17.59 -2.68
CA THR A 68 -19.68 -18.80 -2.00
C THR A 68 -19.05 -19.71 -3.04
N LEU A 69 -17.83 -20.15 -2.79
CA LEU A 69 -17.04 -20.93 -3.72
C LEU A 69 -16.12 -21.92 -2.99
N ILE A 70 -15.71 -22.95 -3.73
CA ILE A 70 -14.67 -23.89 -3.31
C ILE A 70 -13.43 -23.61 -4.15
N ASN A 71 -12.35 -23.19 -3.49
CA ASN A 71 -11.04 -23.00 -4.10
C ASN A 71 -10.26 -24.31 -4.01
N GLN A 72 -9.92 -24.89 -5.17
CA GLN A 72 -9.11 -26.12 -5.23
C GLN A 72 -7.61 -25.84 -5.11
N ALA A 73 -7.18 -24.57 -5.18
CA ALA A 73 -5.80 -24.15 -5.04
C ALA A 73 -5.50 -23.52 -3.67
N HIS A 74 -4.21 -23.33 -3.37
CA HIS A 74 -3.76 -22.67 -2.15
C HIS A 74 -4.05 -21.16 -2.13
N SER A 75 -4.10 -20.53 -3.30
CA SER A 75 -4.53 -19.15 -3.49
C SER A 75 -5.07 -18.97 -4.89
N GLU A 76 -6.01 -18.05 -5.07
CA GLU A 76 -6.67 -17.77 -6.33
C GLU A 76 -7.10 -16.30 -6.39
N ARG A 77 -7.37 -15.80 -7.59
CA ARG A 77 -8.04 -14.51 -7.81
C ARG A 77 -9.22 -14.69 -8.75
N ILE A 78 -10.21 -13.81 -8.59
CA ILE A 78 -11.29 -13.69 -9.56
C ILE A 78 -11.41 -12.27 -10.09
N SER A 79 -11.85 -12.15 -11.34
CA SER A 79 -12.33 -10.90 -11.90
C SER A 79 -13.79 -11.03 -12.28
N ILE A 80 -14.56 -9.96 -12.08
CA ILE A 80 -15.99 -9.92 -12.39
C ILE A 80 -16.20 -8.90 -13.48
N THR A 81 -16.79 -9.32 -14.60
CA THR A 81 -17.15 -8.41 -15.69
C THR A 81 -18.66 -8.43 -15.93
N ASN A 82 -19.17 -7.35 -16.50
CA ASN A 82 -20.49 -7.32 -17.15
C ASN A 82 -20.25 -7.00 -18.62
N HIS A 83 -20.47 -7.98 -19.50
CA HIS A 83 -19.97 -7.95 -20.88
C HIS A 83 -18.45 -7.68 -20.90
N ALA A 84 -18.00 -6.64 -21.62
CA ALA A 84 -16.59 -6.24 -21.72
C ALA A 84 -16.12 -5.34 -20.56
N GLN A 85 -17.03 -4.84 -19.71
CA GLN A 85 -16.68 -3.94 -18.63
C GLN A 85 -16.21 -4.72 -17.40
N ILE A 86 -14.99 -4.46 -16.95
CA ILE A 86 -14.50 -4.97 -15.67
C ILE A 86 -15.18 -4.20 -14.53
N LEU A 87 -15.86 -4.94 -13.64
CA LEU A 87 -16.54 -4.40 -12.47
C LEU A 87 -15.72 -4.58 -11.19
N VAL A 88 -15.01 -5.70 -11.10
CA VAL A 88 -14.05 -5.99 -10.02
C VAL A 88 -12.83 -6.64 -10.64
N ASP A 89 -11.68 -6.01 -10.46
CA ASP A 89 -10.41 -6.48 -11.00
C ASP A 89 -9.57 -7.21 -9.95
N ASN A 90 -9.12 -8.41 -10.28
CA ASN A 90 -8.18 -9.21 -9.48
C ASN A 90 -8.48 -9.26 -7.97
N LYS A 91 -9.67 -9.75 -7.58
CA LYS A 91 -10.01 -9.95 -6.18
C LYS A 91 -9.46 -11.26 -5.66
N ASP A 92 -8.71 -11.21 -4.56
CA ASP A 92 -8.07 -12.37 -3.96
C ASP A 92 -9.02 -13.33 -3.24
N ILE A 93 -8.62 -14.60 -3.25
CA ILE A 93 -9.20 -15.74 -2.52
C ILE A 93 -8.01 -16.43 -1.83
N PRO A 94 -7.70 -16.05 -0.58
CA PRO A 94 -6.41 -16.37 0.03
C PRO A 94 -6.25 -17.82 0.49
N ASN A 95 -7.34 -18.58 0.61
CA ASN A 95 -7.32 -19.92 1.22
C ASN A 95 -7.90 -20.99 0.28
N ALA A 96 -7.36 -22.20 0.38
CA ALA A 96 -7.97 -23.41 -0.18
C ALA A 96 -9.26 -23.78 0.57
N GLY A 97 -10.16 -24.50 -0.11
CA GLY A 97 -11.42 -24.99 0.46
C GLY A 97 -12.56 -23.99 0.32
N ASP A 98 -13.48 -24.02 1.29
CA ASP A 98 -14.70 -23.22 1.26
C ASP A 98 -14.41 -21.75 1.58
N ASN A 99 -14.86 -20.86 0.71
CA ASN A 99 -14.69 -19.42 0.85
C ASN A 99 -16.01 -18.70 0.58
N THR A 100 -16.22 -17.58 1.27
CA THR A 100 -17.24 -16.59 0.89
C THR A 100 -16.55 -15.25 0.72
N ILE A 101 -16.72 -14.65 -0.45
CA ILE A 101 -16.13 -13.35 -0.78
C ILE A 101 -17.21 -12.35 -1.16
N SER A 102 -16.99 -11.09 -0.79
CA SER A 102 -17.89 -9.99 -1.12
C SER A 102 -17.27 -9.06 -2.16
N ALA A 103 -18.06 -8.68 -3.16
CA ALA A 103 -17.64 -7.85 -4.28
C ALA A 103 -18.67 -6.72 -4.50
N HIS A 104 -18.24 -5.47 -4.34
CA HIS A 104 -19.07 -4.31 -4.63
C HIS A 104 -18.91 -3.95 -6.11
N LEU A 105 -19.99 -4.08 -6.88
CA LEU A 105 -20.00 -3.82 -8.32
C LEU A 105 -20.17 -2.34 -8.65
N GLY A 106 -20.54 -1.52 -7.65
CA GLY A 106 -20.98 -0.14 -7.85
C GLY A 106 -22.37 -0.05 -8.48
N LEU A 107 -22.71 1.14 -8.98
CA LEU A 107 -23.99 1.42 -9.63
C LEU A 107 -24.11 0.65 -10.94
N LEU A 108 -25.18 -0.13 -11.06
CA LEU A 108 -25.62 -0.78 -12.30
C LEU A 108 -26.96 -0.17 -12.75
N PRO A 109 -27.17 0.07 -14.05
CA PRO A 109 -28.43 0.61 -14.58
C PRO A 109 -29.61 -0.38 -14.42
N ALA A 110 -30.82 0.08 -14.71
CA ALA A 110 -31.96 -0.82 -14.87
C ALA A 110 -31.76 -1.72 -16.10
N GLY A 111 -32.22 -2.96 -16.04
CA GLY A 111 -32.13 -3.92 -17.15
C GLY A 111 -31.51 -5.25 -16.75
N GLU A 112 -31.22 -6.08 -17.75
CA GLU A 112 -30.59 -7.37 -17.58
C GLU A 112 -29.07 -7.25 -17.49
N HIS A 113 -28.48 -7.99 -16.55
CA HIS A 113 -27.05 -8.07 -16.36
C HIS A 113 -26.60 -9.52 -16.50
N THR A 114 -25.58 -9.75 -17.33
CA THR A 114 -24.85 -11.02 -17.37
C THR A 114 -23.46 -10.79 -16.82
N LEU A 115 -23.24 -11.26 -15.61
CA LEU A 115 -21.95 -11.22 -14.96
C LEU A 115 -21.14 -12.44 -15.33
N ASN A 116 -19.87 -12.23 -15.71
CA ASN A 116 -18.90 -13.29 -15.91
C ASN A 116 -17.86 -13.22 -14.79
N ILE A 117 -17.62 -14.35 -14.14
CA ILE A 117 -16.66 -14.50 -13.05
C ILE A 117 -15.53 -15.39 -13.57
N PHE A 118 -14.33 -14.82 -13.63
CA PHE A 118 -13.14 -15.40 -14.21
C PHE A 118 -12.12 -15.74 -13.12
N PRO A 119 -11.93 -17.03 -12.77
CA PRO A 119 -10.77 -17.45 -11.99
C PRO A 119 -9.48 -17.33 -12.82
N HIS A 120 -8.35 -17.03 -12.17
CA HIS A 120 -7.06 -16.85 -12.85
C HIS A 120 -6.24 -18.14 -12.92
N HIS A 121 -6.07 -18.89 -11.82
CA HIS A 121 -5.07 -19.96 -11.72
C HIS A 121 -5.64 -21.40 -11.73
N ALA A 122 -6.80 -21.61 -11.14
CA ALA A 122 -7.30 -22.91 -10.72
C ALA A 122 -8.82 -23.07 -10.97
N ASN A 123 -9.29 -24.31 -10.83
CA ASN A 123 -10.71 -24.61 -10.92
C ASN A 123 -11.43 -24.12 -9.66
N VAL A 124 -11.94 -22.89 -9.69
CA VAL A 124 -12.92 -22.39 -8.73
C VAL A 124 -14.27 -23.02 -9.02
N LYS A 125 -14.92 -23.60 -8.01
CA LYS A 125 -16.31 -24.02 -8.10
C LYS A 125 -17.20 -23.05 -7.32
N ILE A 126 -17.96 -22.21 -8.02
CA ILE A 126 -18.97 -21.37 -7.37
C ILE A 126 -20.17 -22.24 -6.98
N THR A 127 -20.58 -22.14 -5.71
CA THR A 127 -21.70 -22.91 -5.14
C THR A 127 -22.94 -22.05 -4.91
N ALA A 128 -22.76 -20.76 -4.61
CA ALA A 128 -23.86 -19.82 -4.47
C ALA A 128 -23.42 -18.38 -4.82
N ILE A 129 -24.34 -17.59 -5.34
CA ILE A 129 -24.17 -16.15 -5.53
C ILE A 129 -25.44 -15.49 -4.99
N THR A 130 -25.26 -14.52 -4.09
CA THR A 130 -26.34 -13.65 -3.62
C THR A 130 -26.04 -12.22 -4.05
N ALA A 131 -27.01 -11.56 -4.66
CA ALA A 131 -26.91 -10.14 -5.01
C ALA A 131 -27.78 -9.32 -4.05
N THR A 132 -27.18 -8.31 -3.43
CA THR A 132 -27.88 -7.38 -2.52
C THR A 132 -27.63 -5.94 -2.96
N SER A 133 -28.62 -5.07 -2.73
CA SER A 133 -28.43 -3.63 -2.94
C SER A 133 -27.83 -2.98 -1.69
N TYR A 134 -26.94 -2.02 -1.86
CA TYR A 134 -26.40 -1.21 -0.75
C TYR A 134 -26.52 0.29 -1.04
N ALA A 135 -26.50 1.10 0.04
CA ALA A 135 -26.46 2.55 -0.07
C ALA A 135 -25.03 2.98 -0.41
N TYR A 136 -24.88 3.74 -1.49
CA TYR A 136 -23.61 4.29 -1.92
C TYR A 136 -23.89 5.49 -2.81
N THR A 137 -23.48 6.66 -2.34
CA THR A 137 -24.04 7.93 -2.79
C THR A 137 -23.11 8.76 -3.67
N GLN A 138 -21.79 8.54 -3.61
CA GLN A 138 -20.81 9.34 -4.35
C GLN A 138 -19.72 8.45 -4.97
N PRO A 139 -19.78 8.17 -6.30
CA PRO A 139 -18.70 7.47 -6.97
C PRO A 139 -17.46 8.36 -7.07
N VAL A 140 -16.30 7.80 -6.75
CA VAL A 140 -15.01 8.46 -7.00
C VAL A 140 -14.52 8.12 -8.40
N SER A 141 -13.99 9.10 -9.11
CA SER A 141 -13.44 8.93 -10.45
C SER A 141 -12.19 9.78 -10.65
N PHE A 142 -11.15 9.15 -11.17
CA PHE A 142 -9.87 9.74 -11.49
C PHE A 142 -9.61 9.67 -13.00
N LYS A 143 -8.81 10.63 -13.47
CA LYS A 143 -8.31 10.67 -14.84
C LYS A 143 -6.80 10.86 -14.81
N ASP A 144 -6.07 10.04 -15.56
CA ASP A 144 -4.64 10.26 -15.77
C ASP A 144 -4.40 11.60 -16.49
N ILE A 145 -3.65 12.48 -15.85
CA ILE A 145 -3.23 13.78 -16.38
C ILE A 145 -1.71 13.89 -16.53
N THR A 146 -0.96 12.81 -16.34
CA THR A 146 0.52 12.76 -16.38
C THR A 146 1.08 13.49 -17.59
N GLN A 147 0.61 13.15 -18.80
CA GLN A 147 1.05 13.83 -20.02
C GLN A 147 0.52 15.26 -20.15
N ALA A 148 -0.70 15.52 -19.67
CA ALA A 148 -1.35 16.83 -19.77
C ALA A 148 -0.65 17.89 -18.90
N VAL A 149 -0.04 17.47 -17.78
CA VAL A 149 0.76 18.35 -16.90
C VAL A 149 2.25 18.33 -17.23
N GLU A 150 2.66 17.67 -18.31
CA GLU A 150 4.06 17.57 -18.73
C GLU A 150 4.97 16.85 -17.69
N LEU A 151 4.40 15.93 -16.89
CA LEU A 151 5.16 15.11 -15.96
C LEU A 151 5.98 14.07 -16.73
N THR A 152 7.30 14.27 -16.80
CA THR A 152 8.24 13.32 -17.39
C THR A 152 8.44 12.13 -16.47
N THR A 153 8.15 10.93 -16.96
CA THR A 153 8.28 9.70 -16.18
C THR A 153 8.93 8.59 -17.00
N ASN A 154 9.89 7.90 -16.39
CA ASN A 154 10.60 6.76 -16.97
C ASN A 154 10.23 5.48 -16.20
N ALA A 155 10.37 4.34 -16.87
CA ALA A 155 10.27 3.04 -16.19
C ALA A 155 11.55 2.84 -15.37
N THR A 156 11.48 3.06 -14.06
CA THR A 156 12.61 3.00 -13.13
C THR A 156 12.27 2.11 -11.94
N TRP A 157 13.30 1.66 -11.22
CA TRP A 157 13.11 1.04 -9.90
C TRP A 157 12.81 2.11 -8.85
N LYS A 158 11.85 1.84 -7.98
CA LYS A 158 11.50 2.70 -6.85
C LYS A 158 12.00 2.07 -5.56
N TYR A 159 12.37 2.91 -4.61
CA TYR A 159 12.71 2.47 -3.26
C TYR A 159 12.34 3.58 -2.28
N GLY A 160 11.03 3.78 -2.12
CA GLY A 160 10.47 4.81 -1.25
C GLY A 160 9.43 5.67 -1.97
N GLY A 161 8.63 6.38 -1.18
CA GLY A 161 7.51 7.18 -1.65
C GLY A 161 7.96 8.51 -2.21
N PRO A 162 7.07 9.24 -2.89
CA PRO A 162 7.34 10.63 -3.19
C PRO A 162 7.43 11.40 -1.86
N SER A 163 8.12 12.53 -1.87
CA SER A 163 7.97 13.52 -0.80
C SER A 163 7.28 14.75 -1.39
N VAL A 164 6.18 15.19 -0.79
CA VAL A 164 5.32 16.26 -1.27
C VAL A 164 5.36 17.42 -0.29
N ALA A 165 5.66 18.62 -0.78
CA ALA A 165 5.70 19.84 0.04
C ALA A 165 5.62 21.07 -0.85
N ASP A 166 5.17 22.21 -0.32
CA ASP A 166 5.23 23.48 -1.03
C ASP A 166 6.63 24.07 -0.84
N LEU A 167 7.54 23.73 -1.76
CA LEU A 167 8.98 23.97 -1.63
C LEU A 167 9.35 25.43 -1.90
N ASN A 168 8.51 26.14 -2.64
CA ASN A 168 8.74 27.53 -3.07
C ASN A 168 7.76 28.54 -2.43
N ASN A 169 6.91 28.08 -1.50
CA ASN A 169 5.88 28.85 -0.80
C ASN A 169 4.84 29.54 -1.71
N ASP A 170 4.54 28.97 -2.88
CA ASP A 170 3.56 29.56 -3.82
C ASP A 170 2.10 29.14 -3.58
N GLY A 171 1.88 28.24 -2.61
CA GLY A 171 0.56 27.71 -2.26
C GLY A 171 0.26 26.35 -2.88
N TYR A 172 1.04 25.89 -3.85
CA TYR A 172 0.84 24.62 -4.55
C TYR A 172 1.90 23.61 -4.11
N TYR A 173 1.49 22.35 -4.00
CA TYR A 173 2.42 21.28 -3.65
C TYR A 173 3.34 20.93 -4.83
N ASP A 174 4.64 20.99 -4.57
CA ASP A 174 5.72 20.42 -5.37
C ASP A 174 6.00 18.99 -4.91
N PHE A 175 6.78 18.23 -5.68
CA PHE A 175 7.08 16.85 -5.31
C PHE A 175 8.45 16.37 -5.77
N LEU A 176 9.10 15.62 -4.89
CA LEU A 176 10.34 14.89 -5.15
C LEU A 176 10.02 13.41 -5.35
N LEU A 177 10.22 12.93 -6.57
CA LEU A 177 10.02 11.53 -6.93
C LEU A 177 11.26 10.72 -6.59
N SER A 178 11.08 9.73 -5.72
CA SER A 178 12.13 8.77 -5.37
C SER A 178 12.40 7.84 -6.55
N ASN A 179 13.67 7.65 -6.89
CA ASN A 179 14.15 6.66 -7.85
C ASN A 179 15.34 5.93 -7.25
N HIS A 180 15.56 4.70 -7.68
CA HIS A 180 16.63 3.83 -7.18
C HIS A 180 17.54 3.35 -8.31
N HIS A 181 18.77 2.98 -7.96
CA HIS A 181 19.81 2.43 -8.84
C HIS A 181 20.47 3.46 -9.78
N GLU A 182 20.17 3.44 -11.07
CA GLU A 182 20.84 4.29 -12.08
C GLU A 182 20.16 5.66 -12.23
N ASP A 183 18.93 5.80 -11.74
CA ASP A 183 18.12 7.00 -11.89
C ASP A 183 18.21 7.89 -10.63
N LEU A 184 18.38 9.20 -10.85
CA LEU A 184 18.40 10.18 -9.78
C LEU A 184 16.99 10.46 -9.24
N PRO A 185 16.83 10.85 -7.97
CA PRO A 185 15.62 11.51 -7.49
C PRO A 185 15.30 12.73 -8.35
N GLN A 186 14.02 12.93 -8.67
CA GLN A 186 13.57 13.98 -9.60
C GLN A 186 12.63 14.96 -8.89
N LEU A 187 13.05 16.22 -8.78
CA LEU A 187 12.22 17.29 -8.23
C LEU A 187 11.34 17.89 -9.34
N PHE A 188 10.06 18.08 -9.04
CA PHE A 188 9.09 18.72 -9.92
C PHE A 188 8.41 19.87 -9.20
N ILE A 189 8.46 21.05 -9.82
CA ILE A 189 7.81 22.26 -9.32
C ILE A 189 6.46 22.41 -10.01
N ASN A 190 5.39 22.48 -9.22
CA ASN A 190 4.03 22.67 -9.68
C ASN A 190 3.83 24.13 -10.12
N LYS A 191 3.35 24.31 -11.36
CA LYS A 191 3.05 25.64 -11.91
C LYS A 191 1.55 25.89 -11.82
N ALA A 192 1.12 26.22 -10.60
CA ALA A 192 -0.25 26.62 -10.26
C ALA A 192 -1.33 25.63 -10.72
N GLY A 193 -1.08 24.32 -10.54
CA GLY A 193 -2.01 23.24 -10.85
C GLY A 193 -2.20 22.97 -12.35
N LYS A 194 -1.38 23.55 -13.22
CA LYS A 194 -1.54 23.44 -14.69
C LYS A 194 -0.55 22.51 -15.34
N LYS A 195 0.70 22.58 -14.91
CA LYS A 195 1.81 21.77 -15.39
C LYS A 195 2.87 21.64 -14.30
N VAL A 196 3.83 20.76 -14.50
CA VAL A 196 5.01 20.64 -13.63
C VAL A 196 6.28 20.90 -14.43
N GLU A 197 7.28 21.44 -13.75
CA GLU A 197 8.61 21.67 -14.34
C GLU A 197 9.65 20.90 -13.55
N GLN A 198 10.39 20.03 -14.23
CA GLN A 198 11.47 19.29 -13.59
C GLN A 198 12.63 20.24 -13.26
N GLN A 199 13.10 20.18 -12.02
CA GLN A 199 14.27 20.89 -11.55
C GLN A 199 15.38 19.90 -11.21
N ALA A 200 16.60 20.18 -11.67
CA ALA A 200 17.76 19.35 -11.37
C ALA A 200 18.25 19.60 -9.94
N LEU A 201 18.58 18.52 -9.24
CA LEU A 201 19.29 18.55 -7.96
C LEU A 201 20.79 18.31 -8.18
N PRO A 202 21.68 18.83 -7.32
CA PRO A 202 23.13 18.60 -7.38
C PRO A 202 23.50 17.18 -6.89
N LEU A 203 22.80 16.17 -7.39
CA LEU A 203 22.99 14.76 -7.06
C LEU A 203 23.82 14.09 -8.17
N GLN A 204 24.76 13.25 -7.75
CA GLN A 204 25.50 12.36 -8.65
C GLN A 204 24.89 10.97 -8.59
N GLN A 205 25.19 10.11 -9.58
CA GLN A 205 24.71 8.73 -9.58
C GLN A 205 25.03 8.04 -8.25
N GLY A 206 24.04 7.35 -7.70
CA GLY A 206 24.15 6.77 -6.37
C GLY A 206 22.96 5.91 -5.97
N ASP A 207 23.14 5.19 -4.88
CA ASP A 207 22.13 4.33 -4.26
C ASP A 207 21.23 5.19 -3.35
N PHE A 208 20.09 5.66 -3.88
CA PHE A 208 19.15 6.57 -3.22
C PHE A 208 17.91 5.83 -2.69
N HIS A 209 17.41 6.28 -1.53
CA HIS A 209 16.21 5.74 -0.88
C HIS A 209 15.26 6.87 -0.43
N GLY A 210 14.76 6.81 0.81
CA GLY A 210 13.80 7.76 1.35
C GLY A 210 14.28 9.21 1.27
N THR A 211 13.31 10.10 1.04
CA THR A 211 13.52 11.54 1.00
C THR A 211 12.60 12.23 2.01
N THR A 212 12.94 13.45 2.43
CA THR A 212 12.05 14.28 3.24
C THR A 212 12.38 15.76 3.06
N LEU A 213 11.41 16.64 3.30
CA LEU A 213 11.57 18.09 3.20
C LEU A 213 11.17 18.79 4.50
N ALA A 214 11.98 19.74 4.95
CA ALA A 214 11.69 20.59 6.10
C ALA A 214 12.56 21.84 6.12
N ASP A 215 12.09 22.90 6.76
CA ASP A 215 12.87 24.10 7.09
C ASP A 215 13.66 23.85 8.38
N TYR A 216 14.81 23.16 8.28
CA TYR A 216 15.56 22.74 9.46
C TYR A 216 16.35 23.91 10.11
N ASN A 217 16.66 24.95 9.32
CA ASN A 217 17.44 26.10 9.74
C ASN A 217 16.60 27.35 10.03
N ARG A 218 15.28 27.25 9.87
CA ARG A 218 14.29 28.31 10.13
C ARG A 218 14.48 29.56 9.28
N ASP A 219 14.93 29.38 8.03
CA ASP A 219 15.07 30.48 7.09
C ASP A 219 13.81 30.71 6.24
N GLY A 220 12.78 29.87 6.42
CA GLY A 220 11.50 29.93 5.72
C GLY A 220 11.47 29.13 4.42
N LEU A 221 12.58 28.48 4.04
CA LEU A 221 12.68 27.64 2.85
C LEU A 221 12.81 26.17 3.25
N LEU A 222 12.08 25.28 2.58
CA LEU A 222 12.23 23.85 2.85
C LEU A 222 13.49 23.32 2.19
N ASP A 223 14.27 22.56 2.95
CA ASP A 223 15.47 21.85 2.55
C ASP A 223 15.18 20.37 2.25
N ILE A 224 16.09 19.68 1.57
CA ILE A 224 15.90 18.27 1.19
C ILE A 224 16.93 17.38 1.89
N LEU A 225 16.45 16.34 2.57
CA LEU A 225 17.29 15.26 3.11
C LEU A 225 17.05 13.97 2.31
N VAL A 226 18.14 13.29 1.93
CA VAL A 226 18.11 12.07 1.10
C VAL A 226 18.92 10.96 1.77
N ALA A 227 18.28 9.82 2.03
CA ALA A 227 18.97 8.61 2.47
C ALA A 227 19.78 7.97 1.33
N ARG A 228 20.93 7.38 1.68
CA ARG A 228 21.77 6.62 0.76
C ARG A 228 21.95 5.17 1.22
N GLY A 229 21.76 4.22 0.30
CA GLY A 229 21.75 2.78 0.60
C GLY A 229 23.12 2.16 0.84
N GLY A 230 24.17 2.89 0.48
CA GLY A 230 25.54 2.47 0.67
C GLY A 230 26.04 1.49 -0.39
N GLY A 231 25.83 1.79 -1.67
CA GLY A 231 26.44 1.06 -2.79
C GLY A 231 25.98 -0.40 -2.86
N ASN A 232 24.68 -0.62 -3.07
CA ASN A 232 24.02 -1.93 -2.97
C ASN A 232 24.15 -2.55 -1.58
N GLY A 233 24.15 -1.70 -0.55
CA GLY A 233 24.23 -2.11 0.85
C GLY A 233 25.57 -2.68 1.30
N THR A 234 26.69 -2.33 0.66
CA THR A 234 28.03 -2.85 1.00
C THR A 234 28.97 -1.80 1.61
N GLN A 235 28.65 -0.51 1.47
CA GLN A 235 29.48 0.62 1.85
C GLN A 235 28.64 1.66 2.62
N PRO A 236 28.56 1.61 3.95
CA PRO A 236 27.91 2.65 4.75
C PRO A 236 28.28 4.06 4.28
N THR A 237 27.28 4.90 4.04
CA THR A 237 27.44 6.21 3.39
C THR A 237 26.57 7.24 4.12
N PRO A 238 27.04 8.49 4.32
CA PRO A 238 26.23 9.52 4.97
C PRO A 238 25.02 9.93 4.12
N PRO A 239 23.94 10.43 4.74
CA PRO A 239 22.84 11.04 4.01
C PRO A 239 23.30 12.32 3.29
N ILE A 240 22.51 12.76 2.31
CA ILE A 240 22.72 14.04 1.63
C ILE A 240 21.73 15.06 2.16
N LEU A 241 22.21 16.18 2.68
CA LEU A 241 21.41 17.35 3.03
C LEU A 241 21.65 18.44 2.00
N LEU A 242 20.59 18.84 1.31
CA LEU A 242 20.58 19.91 0.32
C LEU A 242 19.86 21.12 0.90
N ARG A 243 20.62 22.20 1.15
CA ARG A 243 20.06 23.47 1.58
C ARG A 243 19.45 24.21 0.39
N ASN A 244 18.26 24.74 0.55
CA ASN A 244 17.55 25.57 -0.40
C ASN A 244 17.92 27.05 -0.23
N GLU A 245 18.53 27.63 -1.25
CA GLU A 245 18.86 29.05 -1.34
C GLU A 245 17.97 29.69 -2.41
N ASN A 246 16.69 29.86 -2.08
CA ASN A 246 15.65 30.45 -2.93
C ASN A 246 15.52 29.76 -4.30
N GLY A 247 15.35 28.44 -4.27
CA GLY A 247 15.23 27.59 -5.45
C GLY A 247 16.56 27.07 -5.98
N SER A 248 17.71 27.45 -5.43
CA SER A 248 19.00 26.82 -5.72
C SER A 248 19.39 25.85 -4.61
N PHE A 249 19.78 24.61 -4.93
CA PHE A 249 20.12 23.60 -3.92
C PHE A 249 21.63 23.42 -3.78
N ASN A 250 22.15 23.50 -2.56
CA ASN A 250 23.56 23.29 -2.22
C ASN A 250 23.73 22.09 -1.28
N ASN A 251 24.68 21.21 -1.56
CA ASN A 251 25.00 20.10 -0.65
C ASN A 251 25.79 20.60 0.56
N VAL A 252 25.15 20.59 1.73
CA VAL A 252 25.71 21.07 2.99
C VAL A 252 26.04 19.94 3.98
N THR A 253 25.97 18.67 3.56
CA THR A 253 26.23 17.48 4.42
C THR A 253 27.50 17.64 5.28
N ASN A 254 28.60 18.12 4.70
CA ASN A 254 29.84 18.30 5.43
C ASN A 254 29.83 19.53 6.36
N GLN A 255 29.17 20.61 5.94
CA GLN A 255 29.08 21.85 6.71
C GLN A 255 28.24 21.66 7.98
N GLU A 256 27.22 20.81 7.91
CA GLU A 256 26.31 20.52 9.02
C GLU A 256 26.77 19.34 9.91
N GLY A 257 28.00 18.85 9.72
CA GLY A 257 28.59 17.80 10.57
C GLY A 257 28.17 16.36 10.25
N LEU A 258 27.44 16.12 9.14
CA LEU A 258 26.88 14.80 8.80
C LEU A 258 27.86 13.87 8.06
N ALA A 259 29.03 14.38 7.64
CA ALA A 259 30.00 13.65 6.81
C ALA A 259 30.43 12.28 7.38
N ASN A 260 30.47 12.17 8.70
CA ASN A 260 30.91 10.96 9.41
C ASN A 260 29.74 10.11 9.93
N ILE A 261 28.49 10.51 9.66
CA ILE A 261 27.28 9.80 10.07
C ILE A 261 26.85 8.86 8.94
N GLY A 262 27.71 7.88 8.64
CA GLY A 262 27.51 6.93 7.54
C GLY A 262 26.80 5.66 7.99
N ALA A 263 25.77 5.26 7.25
CA ALA A 263 25.04 4.01 7.47
C ALA A 263 24.49 3.45 6.15
N ARG A 264 23.76 2.34 6.21
CA ARG A 264 22.99 1.82 5.06
C ARG A 264 21.57 2.40 5.10
N GLY A 265 21.45 3.67 4.76
CA GLY A 265 20.23 4.48 4.88
C GLY A 265 19.01 3.87 4.20
N ARG A 266 17.84 3.99 4.84
CA ARG A 266 16.54 3.58 4.28
C ARG A 266 15.52 4.69 4.44
N SER A 267 15.14 5.00 5.68
CA SER A 267 14.18 6.07 5.97
C SER A 267 14.84 7.25 6.65
N VAL A 268 14.32 8.44 6.37
CA VAL A 268 14.72 9.72 6.96
C VAL A 268 13.48 10.45 7.49
N ARG A 269 13.54 11.01 8.70
CA ARG A 269 12.43 11.78 9.27
C ARG A 269 12.92 13.08 9.91
N TRP A 270 12.13 14.12 9.73
CA TRP A 270 12.15 15.36 10.50
C TRP A 270 11.03 15.33 11.54
N LEU A 271 11.34 15.76 12.76
CA LEU A 271 10.44 15.86 13.90
C LEU A 271 11.15 16.60 15.03
N ASP A 272 10.38 17.21 15.93
CA ASP A 272 10.88 17.93 17.12
C ASP A 272 10.71 16.99 18.33
N MET A 273 11.79 16.31 18.76
CA MET A 273 11.70 15.19 19.73
C MET A 273 11.68 15.65 21.19
N ASP A 274 12.23 16.82 21.50
CA ASP A 274 12.30 17.37 22.86
C ASP A 274 11.46 18.64 23.04
N LEU A 275 10.71 19.06 22.01
CA LEU A 275 9.79 20.18 21.99
C LEU A 275 10.47 21.53 22.22
N ASP A 276 11.74 21.67 21.82
CA ASP A 276 12.46 22.95 21.85
C ASP A 276 12.18 23.82 20.61
N GLY A 277 11.54 23.21 19.61
CA GLY A 277 11.07 23.84 18.38
C GLY A 277 11.99 23.64 17.18
N ASP A 278 13.24 23.19 17.33
CA ASP A 278 14.03 22.81 16.17
C ASP A 278 13.69 21.39 15.68
N LEU A 279 13.86 21.19 14.37
CA LEU A 279 13.57 19.91 13.75
C LEU A 279 14.82 19.04 13.80
N ASP A 280 14.69 17.94 14.53
CA ASP A 280 15.69 16.88 14.67
C ASP A 280 15.62 15.84 13.55
N MET A 281 16.64 14.99 13.47
CA MET A 281 16.69 13.90 12.48
C MET A 281 16.61 12.51 13.11
N LEU A 282 15.77 11.66 12.52
CA LEU A 282 15.83 10.20 12.68
C LEU A 282 16.28 9.53 11.38
N LEU A 283 17.29 8.67 11.48
CA LEU A 283 17.79 7.86 10.37
C LEU A 283 17.58 6.37 10.69
N LEU A 284 16.75 5.71 9.88
CA LEU A 284 16.57 4.26 9.96
C LEU A 284 17.35 3.58 8.85
N ASN A 285 18.08 2.53 9.23
CA ASN A 285 19.05 1.89 8.36
C ASN A 285 18.73 0.41 8.17
N ALA A 286 19.29 -0.15 7.10
CA ALA A 286 19.27 -1.58 6.88
C ALA A 286 19.87 -2.34 8.07
N ARG A 287 19.52 -3.62 8.21
CA ARG A 287 20.14 -4.52 9.21
C ARG A 287 21.66 -4.34 9.20
N LYS A 288 22.35 -4.42 10.33
CA LYS A 288 23.81 -4.28 10.40
C LYS A 288 24.57 -5.38 9.65
N LEU A 289 25.77 -5.08 9.14
CA LEU A 289 26.72 -6.10 8.67
C LEU A 289 27.29 -6.87 9.88
N GLU A 290 27.76 -8.10 9.65
CA GLU A 290 28.30 -8.96 10.72
C GLU A 290 29.45 -8.28 11.51
N ASN A 291 30.25 -7.47 10.82
CA ASN A 291 31.40 -6.75 11.41
C ASN A 291 31.11 -5.28 11.75
N GLU A 292 29.85 -4.84 11.65
CA GLU A 292 29.48 -3.45 11.93
C GLU A 292 29.24 -3.27 13.44
N THR A 293 29.97 -2.34 14.06
CA THR A 293 29.88 -2.08 15.51
C THR A 293 29.01 -0.87 15.83
N ALA A 294 28.85 0.07 14.90
CA ALA A 294 28.01 1.27 15.06
C ALA A 294 26.53 0.91 15.37
N PRO A 295 25.78 1.79 16.05
CA PRO A 295 24.34 1.63 16.20
C PRO A 295 23.64 1.44 14.84
N ARG A 296 22.54 0.67 14.80
CA ARG A 296 21.83 0.45 13.54
C ARG A 296 21.14 1.74 13.13
N ASN A 297 20.23 2.26 13.95
CA ASN A 297 19.50 3.49 13.69
C ASN A 297 20.14 4.65 14.46
N ILE A 298 19.96 5.88 13.97
CA ILE A 298 20.69 7.06 14.45
C ILE A 298 19.68 8.16 14.76
N VAL A 299 19.88 8.82 15.90
CA VAL A 299 19.14 10.00 16.35
C VAL A 299 20.10 11.19 16.39
N LEU A 300 19.73 12.30 15.77
CA LEU A 300 20.52 13.52 15.78
C LEU A 300 19.66 14.68 16.29
N GLU A 301 20.13 15.33 17.34
CA GLU A 301 19.57 16.59 17.84
C GLU A 301 20.03 17.73 16.94
N ASN A 302 19.11 18.59 16.53
CA ASN A 302 19.42 19.89 15.98
C ASN A 302 19.72 20.86 17.13
N THR A 303 20.75 21.69 17.00
CA THR A 303 21.15 22.60 18.07
C THR A 303 21.14 24.06 17.66
N LEU A 304 20.50 24.40 16.54
CA LEU A 304 20.53 25.78 16.04
C LEU A 304 19.94 26.78 17.03
N ILE A 305 18.95 26.38 17.83
CA ILE A 305 18.37 27.23 18.87
C ILE A 305 19.17 27.13 20.17
N SER A 306 19.58 25.91 20.54
CA SER A 306 20.20 25.61 21.83
C SER A 306 21.71 25.92 21.90
N ALA A 307 22.38 26.11 20.75
CA ALA A 307 23.83 26.34 20.70
C ALA A 307 24.22 27.73 21.20
N THR A 308 24.75 27.78 22.43
CA THR A 308 25.49 28.93 22.94
C THR A 308 26.86 29.02 22.26
N ASN A 309 26.92 29.60 21.05
CA ASN A 309 28.08 30.28 20.47
C ASN A 309 29.47 29.65 20.78
N THR A 310 29.76 28.45 20.25
CA THR A 310 31.09 27.81 20.35
C THR A 310 31.72 27.65 18.96
N ALA A 311 33.02 27.90 18.86
CA ALA A 311 33.77 28.03 17.60
C ALA A 311 33.89 26.75 16.73
N GLU A 312 33.23 25.64 17.11
CA GLU A 312 33.13 24.39 16.35
C GLU A 312 31.64 24.02 16.21
N HIS A 313 30.88 24.79 15.41
CA HIS A 313 29.44 24.56 15.23
C HIS A 313 29.18 23.37 14.29
N ASN A 314 28.93 22.19 14.86
CA ASN A 314 28.16 21.15 14.17
C ASN A 314 26.69 21.36 14.52
N THR A 315 25.85 21.59 13.50
CA THR A 315 24.40 21.77 13.69
C THR A 315 23.75 20.54 14.31
N PHE A 316 24.11 19.35 13.84
CA PHE A 316 23.53 18.09 14.29
C PHE A 316 24.47 17.33 15.23
N ILE A 317 23.95 16.94 16.39
CA ILE A 317 24.68 16.18 17.41
C ILE A 317 24.01 14.83 17.64
N TYR A 318 24.79 13.75 17.57
CA TYR A 318 24.28 12.41 17.87
C TYR A 318 23.81 12.26 19.31
N ARG A 319 22.61 11.73 19.50
CA ARG A 319 22.02 11.38 20.80
C ARG A 319 21.84 9.87 20.91
N ALA A 320 22.36 9.30 22.00
CA ALA A 320 22.26 7.87 22.24
C ALA A 320 20.83 7.50 22.63
N SER A 321 20.22 6.57 21.89
CA SER A 321 18.84 6.13 22.09
C SER A 321 18.76 4.61 22.02
N LYS A 322 19.14 3.93 23.11
CA LYS A 322 19.39 2.48 23.14
C LYS A 322 18.25 1.64 22.56
N VAL A 323 17.00 2.01 22.84
CA VAL A 323 15.83 1.31 22.30
C VAL A 323 15.78 1.49 20.79
N PHE A 324 15.73 2.73 20.31
CA PHE A 324 15.61 3.07 18.90
C PHE A 324 16.77 2.55 18.04
N GLU A 325 18.01 2.67 18.54
CA GLU A 325 19.23 2.18 17.90
C GLU A 325 19.23 0.69 17.60
N SER A 326 18.44 -0.08 18.35
CA SER A 326 18.33 -1.53 18.25
C SER A 326 17.09 -2.01 17.50
N VAL A 327 16.18 -1.11 17.14
CA VAL A 327 14.93 -1.44 16.45
C VAL A 327 15.22 -2.15 15.13
N GLU A 328 14.56 -3.30 14.93
CA GLU A 328 14.82 -4.14 13.76
C GLU A 328 14.12 -3.72 12.47
N ALA A 329 13.54 -2.51 12.43
CA ALA A 329 12.79 -1.98 11.30
C ALA A 329 13.59 -1.02 10.41
N GLU A 330 13.20 -0.92 9.15
CA GLU A 330 13.74 0.04 8.18
C GLU A 330 12.75 1.17 7.86
N ARG A 331 11.52 1.10 8.40
CA ARG A 331 10.38 1.96 8.07
C ARG A 331 9.68 2.42 9.34
N VAL A 332 9.19 3.66 9.31
CA VAL A 332 8.57 4.31 10.47
C VAL A 332 7.50 5.32 10.05
N LEU A 333 6.42 5.36 10.82
CA LEU A 333 5.45 6.45 10.87
C LEU A 333 5.74 7.28 12.13
N VAL A 334 5.81 8.60 11.97
CA VAL A 334 5.82 9.55 13.09
C VAL A 334 4.37 9.93 13.38
N THR A 335 3.96 9.81 14.63
CA THR A 335 2.58 10.03 15.09
C THR A 335 2.59 10.55 16.53
N ASP A 336 1.42 10.83 17.10
CA ASP A 336 1.25 11.07 18.54
C ASP A 336 0.06 10.21 18.99
N PHE A 337 0.32 8.92 19.28
CA PHE A 337 -0.75 7.95 19.49
C PHE A 337 -1.36 8.02 20.89
N ASN A 338 -0.64 8.62 21.85
CA ASN A 338 -1.09 8.76 23.23
C ASN A 338 -1.64 10.17 23.56
N ASN A 339 -1.50 11.13 22.64
CA ASN A 339 -1.93 12.52 22.75
C ASN A 339 -1.19 13.33 23.83
N ASP A 340 0.09 13.06 24.05
CA ASP A 340 0.94 13.84 24.98
C ASP A 340 1.70 15.00 24.31
N ASN A 341 1.56 15.15 22.98
CA ASN A 341 2.23 16.11 22.10
C ASN A 341 3.70 15.82 21.81
N ILE A 342 4.27 14.76 22.39
CA ILE A 342 5.61 14.28 22.06
C ILE A 342 5.49 13.34 20.86
N PRO A 343 6.35 13.44 19.84
CA PRO A 343 6.33 12.50 18.73
C PRO A 343 6.61 11.05 19.19
N ASP A 344 5.66 10.18 18.87
CA ASP A 344 5.74 8.73 18.96
C ASP A 344 6.09 8.11 17.60
N LEU A 345 6.53 6.85 17.62
CA LEU A 345 6.89 6.11 16.42
C LEU A 345 6.14 4.78 16.32
N ILE A 346 5.64 4.47 15.13
CA ILE A 346 5.20 3.12 14.75
C ILE A 346 6.19 2.57 13.72
N THR A 347 6.87 1.49 14.05
CA THR A 347 7.83 0.81 13.14
C THR A 347 7.23 -0.49 12.63
N TYR A 348 7.54 -0.89 11.39
CA TYR A 348 6.62 -1.77 10.63
C TYR A 348 6.99 -3.25 10.61
N THR A 349 8.26 -3.62 10.55
CA THR A 349 8.64 -5.04 10.47
C THR A 349 9.90 -5.24 11.31
N PRO A 350 9.77 -5.71 12.56
CA PRO A 350 8.50 -6.04 13.25
C PRO A 350 7.63 -4.82 13.57
N LEU A 351 6.31 -5.02 13.73
CA LEU A 351 5.39 -3.99 14.23
C LEU A 351 5.74 -3.63 15.68
N THR A 352 6.10 -2.38 15.93
CA THR A 352 6.45 -1.88 17.26
C THR A 352 5.93 -0.47 17.47
N PHE A 353 5.25 -0.24 18.60
CA PHE A 353 4.80 1.07 19.07
C PHE A 353 5.79 1.60 20.11
N LEU A 354 6.50 2.67 19.74
CA LEU A 354 7.52 3.31 20.55
C LEU A 354 7.00 4.67 21.01
N LYS A 355 6.76 4.79 22.32
CA LYS A 355 6.35 6.04 22.93
C LYS A 355 7.54 6.98 23.08
N GLY A 356 7.45 8.21 22.59
CA GLY A 356 8.45 9.25 22.83
C GLY A 356 8.52 9.62 24.31
N ASN A 357 9.73 9.88 24.82
CA ASN A 357 9.92 10.30 26.21
C ASN A 357 10.26 11.80 26.35
N GLY A 358 10.43 12.54 25.25
CA GLY A 358 10.77 13.96 25.26
C GLY A 358 12.25 14.26 25.51
N ASP A 359 13.12 13.25 25.41
CA ASP A 359 14.55 13.34 25.72
C ASP A 359 15.41 12.52 24.74
N PHE A 360 14.95 12.41 23.48
CA PHE A 360 15.53 11.57 22.42
C PHE A 360 15.47 10.06 22.68
N THR A 361 14.87 9.62 23.80
CA THR A 361 14.66 8.21 24.11
C THR A 361 13.22 7.77 23.86
N PHE A 362 13.05 6.45 23.69
CA PHE A 362 11.76 5.84 23.40
C PHE A 362 11.48 4.65 24.31
N THR A 363 10.20 4.43 24.63
CA THR A 363 9.71 3.29 25.39
C THR A 363 8.87 2.38 24.50
N ASP A 364 9.24 1.10 24.36
CA ASP A 364 8.40 0.11 23.67
C ASP A 364 7.17 -0.22 24.51
N VAL A 365 6.00 0.17 24.01
CA VAL A 365 4.68 -0.03 24.63
C VAL A 365 3.82 -1.02 23.85
N SER A 366 4.40 -1.75 22.90
CA SER A 366 3.67 -2.68 22.02
C SER A 366 2.84 -3.69 22.78
N GLN A 367 3.40 -4.28 23.84
CA GLN A 367 2.68 -5.26 24.69
C GLN A 367 1.52 -4.66 25.47
N GLN A 368 1.51 -3.34 25.68
CA GLN A 368 0.46 -2.64 26.41
C GLN A 368 -0.70 -2.28 25.47
N LEU A 369 -0.39 -1.85 24.24
CA LEU A 369 -1.37 -1.29 23.33
C LEU A 369 -1.93 -2.29 22.30
N LEU A 370 -1.16 -3.30 21.90
CA LEU A 370 -1.54 -4.19 20.80
C LEU A 370 -2.20 -5.48 21.28
N PRO A 371 -3.18 -6.02 20.52
CA PRO A 371 -3.62 -7.39 20.67
C PRO A 371 -2.45 -8.37 20.61
N ALA A 372 -2.46 -9.39 21.47
CA ALA A 372 -1.33 -10.33 21.61
C ALA A 372 -0.89 -11.01 20.30
N HIS A 373 -1.80 -11.23 19.36
CA HIS A 373 -1.51 -11.85 18.06
C HIS A 373 -0.83 -10.90 17.05
N LEU A 374 -0.76 -9.61 17.34
CA LEU A 374 -0.11 -8.59 16.50
C LEU A 374 1.26 -8.16 17.02
N ILE A 375 1.66 -8.63 18.21
CA ILE A 375 3.01 -8.39 18.72
C ILE A 375 4.02 -8.98 17.74
N ASN A 376 4.94 -8.13 17.26
CA ASN A 376 5.91 -8.46 16.22
C ASN A 376 5.31 -8.90 14.88
N ALA A 377 4.09 -8.44 14.55
CA ALA A 377 3.53 -8.64 13.22
C ALA A 377 4.53 -8.19 12.14
N ALA A 378 4.66 -8.98 11.08
CA ALA A 378 5.60 -8.74 9.99
C ALA A 378 4.85 -8.51 8.66
N HIS A 379 5.63 -8.28 7.59
CA HIS A 379 5.14 -8.05 6.22
C HIS A 379 4.28 -6.79 6.09
N ILE A 380 4.55 -5.78 6.91
CA ILE A 380 3.92 -4.46 6.77
C ILE A 380 4.78 -3.64 5.82
N THR A 381 4.16 -3.23 4.72
CA THR A 381 4.81 -2.54 3.62
C THR A 381 4.58 -1.03 3.72
N GLY A 382 3.35 -0.61 4.01
CA GLY A 382 2.99 0.79 4.29
C GLY A 382 1.92 0.95 5.39
N VAL A 383 1.87 2.14 5.99
CA VAL A 383 0.96 2.51 7.08
C VAL A 383 0.45 3.92 6.85
N THR A 384 -0.83 4.15 7.12
CA THR A 384 -1.40 5.50 7.23
C THR A 384 -2.21 5.65 8.49
N GLU A 385 -2.17 6.83 9.09
CA GLU A 385 -3.12 7.24 10.12
C GLU A 385 -4.40 7.78 9.48
N LEU A 386 -5.51 7.63 10.21
CA LEU A 386 -6.82 8.19 9.89
C LEU A 386 -7.69 8.25 11.14
N ASP A 387 -8.79 9.01 11.09
CA ASP A 387 -9.88 8.95 12.05
C ASP A 387 -11.12 8.38 11.34
N ILE A 388 -11.34 7.06 11.46
CA ILE A 388 -12.34 6.37 10.64
C ILE A 388 -13.77 6.81 10.98
N ASN A 389 -13.98 7.32 12.19
CA ASN A 389 -15.30 7.54 12.77
C ASN A 389 -15.54 8.99 13.21
N ASN A 390 -14.57 9.87 13.00
CA ASN A 390 -14.53 11.26 13.43
C ASN A 390 -14.70 11.43 14.96
N ASP A 391 -14.13 10.53 15.77
CA ASP A 391 -14.16 10.60 17.24
C ASP A 391 -12.97 11.37 17.85
N GLY A 392 -12.03 11.80 17.01
CA GLY A 392 -10.83 12.54 17.39
C GLY A 392 -9.68 11.67 17.87
N LYS A 393 -9.82 10.34 17.85
CA LYS A 393 -8.75 9.38 18.12
C LYS A 393 -8.15 8.87 16.81
N ARG A 394 -6.89 8.44 16.90
CA ARG A 394 -6.15 7.92 15.74
C ARG A 394 -6.32 6.43 15.59
N ASP A 395 -6.71 6.04 14.39
CA ASP A 395 -6.74 4.69 13.89
C ASP A 395 -5.59 4.51 12.88
N TYR A 396 -5.25 3.24 12.62
CA TYR A 396 -4.15 2.93 11.72
C TYR A 396 -4.52 1.81 10.75
N TYR A 397 -4.32 2.08 9.47
CA TYR A 397 -4.40 1.07 8.42
C TYR A 397 -3.00 0.61 8.04
N PHE A 398 -2.79 -0.70 8.00
CA PHE A 398 -1.54 -1.34 7.63
C PHE A 398 -1.74 -2.14 6.35
N SER A 399 -1.18 -1.64 5.25
CA SER A 399 -1.01 -2.43 4.03
C SER A 399 0.06 -3.49 4.25
N ARG A 400 -0.21 -4.72 3.79
CA ARG A 400 0.66 -5.86 4.00
C ARG A 400 0.89 -6.65 2.73
N GLY A 401 2.11 -7.16 2.60
CA GLY A 401 2.56 -7.84 1.41
C GLY A 401 3.90 -8.53 1.59
N MET A 402 4.14 -9.55 0.79
CA MET A 402 5.45 -10.21 0.76
C MET A 402 6.48 -9.27 0.15
N VAL A 403 7.60 -9.11 0.84
CA VAL A 403 8.71 -8.33 0.29
C VAL A 403 9.33 -9.05 -0.91
N TYR A 404 10.05 -8.30 -1.73
CA TYR A 404 10.57 -8.76 -3.02
C TYR A 404 11.25 -10.15 -2.98
N TYR A 405 12.10 -10.42 -1.99
CA TYR A 405 12.86 -11.67 -1.89
C TYR A 405 12.01 -12.86 -1.46
N GLU A 406 11.05 -12.65 -0.56
CA GLU A 406 10.14 -13.68 -0.08
C GLU A 406 9.17 -14.08 -1.17
N MET A 407 8.64 -13.11 -1.91
CA MET A 407 7.80 -13.37 -3.08
C MET A 407 8.55 -14.14 -4.18
N ALA A 408 9.87 -14.00 -4.25
CA ALA A 408 10.69 -14.71 -5.22
C ALA A 408 10.93 -16.19 -4.88
N ASN A 409 10.08 -16.86 -4.11
CA ASN A 409 10.23 -18.26 -3.73
C ASN A 409 9.06 -19.07 -4.32
N HIS A 410 9.26 -19.72 -5.48
CA HIS A 410 8.23 -20.53 -6.14
C HIS A 410 6.91 -19.79 -6.47
N SER A 411 6.98 -18.56 -6.97
CA SER A 411 5.80 -17.82 -7.43
C SER A 411 5.49 -18.12 -8.90
N LEU A 412 4.26 -18.54 -9.18
CA LEU A 412 3.79 -18.89 -10.52
C LEU A 412 2.38 -18.35 -10.74
N GLU A 413 2.15 -17.86 -11.94
CA GLU A 413 0.87 -17.34 -12.37
C GLU A 413 0.54 -17.85 -13.77
N PHE A 414 -0.71 -18.20 -14.00
CA PHE A 414 -1.26 -18.53 -15.31
C PHE A 414 -2.42 -17.60 -15.58
N SER A 415 -2.43 -16.96 -16.76
CA SER A 415 -3.53 -16.12 -17.24
C SER A 415 -4.17 -16.76 -18.46
N PRO A 416 -5.31 -17.46 -18.31
CA PRO A 416 -6.03 -18.07 -19.43
C PRO A 416 -6.46 -17.06 -20.48
N ALA A 417 -6.83 -15.84 -20.07
CA ALA A 417 -7.25 -14.78 -20.99
C ALA A 417 -6.10 -14.28 -21.89
N ARG A 418 -4.85 -14.38 -21.41
CA ARG A 418 -3.65 -13.96 -22.14
C ARG A 418 -2.86 -15.14 -22.73
N ASN A 419 -3.30 -16.38 -22.48
CA ASN A 419 -2.53 -17.61 -22.75
C ASN A 419 -1.08 -17.49 -22.27
N ARG A 420 -0.89 -16.96 -21.05
CA ARG A 420 0.41 -16.52 -20.52
C ARG A 420 0.70 -17.18 -19.18
N ILE A 421 1.93 -17.64 -18.99
CA ILE A 421 2.47 -18.06 -17.70
C ILE A 421 3.56 -17.06 -17.30
N ASP A 422 3.51 -16.60 -16.05
CA ASP A 422 4.52 -15.75 -15.43
C ASP A 422 5.15 -16.50 -14.25
N LEU A 423 6.48 -16.47 -14.19
CA LEU A 423 7.28 -17.18 -13.20
C LEU A 423 8.18 -16.19 -12.47
N ARG A 424 8.31 -16.41 -11.16
CA ARG A 424 9.33 -15.78 -10.33
C ARG A 424 9.91 -16.76 -9.32
N GLU A 425 11.22 -16.95 -9.38
CA GLU A 425 11.92 -18.00 -8.63
C GLU A 425 13.17 -17.50 -7.90
N ALA A 426 13.58 -18.24 -6.87
CA ALA A 426 14.70 -17.88 -6.03
C ALA A 426 15.99 -18.15 -6.81
N GLY A 427 16.91 -17.20 -6.80
CA GLY A 427 18.22 -17.38 -7.42
C GLY A 427 19.22 -18.20 -6.59
N SER A 428 18.74 -18.91 -5.58
CA SER A 428 19.52 -19.79 -4.71
C SER A 428 19.69 -21.18 -5.33
N LYS A 429 20.65 -21.97 -4.83
CA LYS A 429 20.93 -23.33 -5.33
C LYS A 429 19.65 -24.18 -5.34
N GLY A 430 19.32 -24.76 -6.49
CA GLY A 430 18.10 -25.53 -6.65
C GLY A 430 17.75 -25.82 -8.10
N SER A 431 16.71 -26.62 -8.30
CA SER A 431 16.15 -26.90 -9.61
C SER A 431 14.64 -27.11 -9.52
N GLY A 432 13.98 -26.86 -10.63
CA GLY A 432 12.54 -26.94 -10.74
C GLY A 432 12.08 -26.96 -12.18
N HIS A 433 10.80 -27.28 -12.35
CA HIS A 433 10.13 -27.20 -13.65
C HIS A 433 8.64 -27.00 -13.48
N ILE A 434 8.02 -26.56 -14.56
CA ILE A 434 6.58 -26.54 -14.79
C ILE A 434 6.30 -27.31 -16.07
N ASP A 435 5.21 -28.07 -16.07
CA ASP A 435 4.63 -28.65 -17.28
C ASP A 435 3.49 -27.76 -17.74
N PHE A 436 3.28 -27.65 -19.04
CA PHE A 436 2.21 -26.84 -19.61
C PHE A 436 1.77 -27.40 -20.96
N GLU A 437 0.56 -27.03 -21.39
CA GLU A 437 0.08 -27.36 -22.73
C GLU A 437 0.10 -26.12 -23.63
N ALA A 438 0.45 -26.30 -24.90
CA ALA A 438 0.31 -25.30 -25.94
C ALA A 438 0.04 -25.99 -27.29
N THR A 439 -0.93 -25.49 -28.06
CA THR A 439 -1.40 -26.12 -29.30
C THR A 439 -0.44 -26.01 -30.49
N GLY A 440 0.70 -25.34 -30.31
CA GLY A 440 1.70 -25.12 -31.34
C GLY A 440 2.88 -24.34 -30.80
N ASP A 441 3.31 -23.34 -31.58
CA ASP A 441 4.44 -22.49 -31.23
C ASP A 441 4.18 -21.70 -29.94
N ILE A 442 5.28 -21.42 -29.22
CA ILE A 442 5.26 -20.62 -28.02
C ILE A 442 6.20 -19.42 -28.17
N THR A 443 6.02 -18.43 -27.31
CA THR A 443 6.91 -17.28 -27.23
C THR A 443 7.44 -17.14 -25.81
N LEU A 444 8.77 -17.04 -25.67
CA LEU A 444 9.43 -16.72 -24.41
C LEU A 444 9.79 -15.23 -24.37
N GLN A 445 9.57 -14.57 -23.23
CA GLN A 445 9.91 -13.15 -23.03
C GLN A 445 10.05 -12.80 -21.55
N ASP A 446 10.42 -11.55 -21.26
CA ASP A 446 10.52 -10.96 -19.92
C ASP A 446 11.48 -11.73 -18.98
N PHE A 447 12.60 -12.21 -19.53
CA PHE A 447 13.62 -12.88 -18.73
C PHE A 447 14.42 -11.83 -17.94
N PHE A 448 14.55 -12.05 -16.65
CA PHE A 448 15.31 -11.16 -15.78
C PHE A 448 16.09 -11.93 -14.72
N HIS A 449 17.36 -11.53 -14.54
CA HIS A 449 18.30 -12.11 -13.60
C HIS A 449 18.86 -11.02 -12.69
N TRP A 450 18.55 -11.08 -11.40
CA TRP A 450 19.13 -10.13 -10.45
C TRP A 450 20.41 -10.69 -9.84
N PHE A 451 21.58 -10.34 -10.37
CA PHE A 451 22.86 -11.00 -10.04
C PHE A 451 23.34 -10.81 -8.59
N ARG A 452 23.84 -11.90 -7.97
CA ARG A 452 24.58 -11.90 -6.68
C ARG A 452 26.11 -11.87 -6.88
N GLY A 453 26.58 -11.30 -7.99
CA GLY A 453 27.98 -11.35 -8.41
C GLY A 453 28.34 -12.54 -9.30
N TYR A 454 27.35 -13.30 -9.79
CA TYR A 454 27.53 -14.27 -10.88
C TYR A 454 27.96 -13.55 -12.17
N LYS A 455 29.06 -13.98 -12.81
CA LYS A 455 29.68 -13.30 -13.95
C LYS A 455 29.68 -14.11 -15.25
N SER A 456 28.96 -15.22 -15.28
CA SER A 456 28.84 -16.08 -16.45
C SER A 456 27.47 -15.92 -17.10
N THR A 457 27.31 -16.42 -18.32
CA THR A 457 26.01 -16.50 -18.98
C THR A 457 25.12 -17.55 -18.32
N PHE A 458 23.83 -17.27 -18.19
CA PHE A 458 22.81 -18.23 -17.76
C PHE A 458 21.99 -18.68 -18.99
N PRO A 459 22.41 -19.71 -19.73
CA PRO A 459 21.84 -20.06 -21.03
C PRO A 459 20.43 -20.65 -20.92
N LEU A 460 19.70 -20.65 -22.03
CA LEU A 460 18.51 -21.45 -22.25
C LEU A 460 18.89 -22.66 -23.11
N TYR A 461 18.59 -23.87 -22.65
CA TYR A 461 18.83 -25.12 -23.37
C TYR A 461 17.54 -25.66 -23.98
N LEU A 462 17.59 -26.03 -25.26
CA LEU A 462 16.43 -26.49 -26.01
C LEU A 462 16.51 -27.99 -26.32
N GLY A 463 15.42 -28.70 -26.02
CA GLY A 463 15.19 -30.10 -26.31
C GLY A 463 16.10 -31.07 -25.55
N GLU A 464 15.97 -32.36 -25.86
CA GLU A 464 16.77 -33.43 -25.25
C GLU A 464 18.28 -33.29 -25.50
N GLN A 465 18.65 -32.63 -26.60
CA GLN A 465 20.04 -32.43 -27.02
C GLN A 465 20.72 -31.24 -26.32
N LYS A 466 20.01 -30.53 -25.42
CA LYS A 466 20.51 -29.35 -24.67
C LYS A 466 21.17 -28.31 -25.60
N ARG A 467 20.53 -27.98 -26.72
CA ARG A 467 21.07 -26.98 -27.66
C ARG A 467 21.03 -25.59 -26.99
N PRO A 468 22.18 -24.94 -26.74
CA PRO A 468 22.19 -23.65 -26.03
C PRO A 468 21.67 -22.53 -26.93
N THR A 469 20.95 -21.61 -26.31
CA THR A 469 20.51 -20.32 -26.87
C THR A 469 20.55 -19.25 -25.77
N THR A 470 20.49 -17.99 -26.19
CA THR A 470 20.39 -16.85 -25.26
C THR A 470 18.94 -16.71 -24.77
N PRO A 471 18.71 -16.53 -23.46
CA PRO A 471 17.37 -16.17 -22.97
C PRO A 471 16.90 -14.82 -23.51
N PRO A 472 15.59 -14.64 -23.76
CA PRO A 472 15.04 -13.39 -24.28
C PRO A 472 14.87 -12.33 -23.18
N GLU A 473 15.97 -11.66 -22.80
CA GLU A 473 15.94 -10.57 -21.81
C GLU A 473 15.33 -9.27 -22.36
N THR A 474 15.41 -9.04 -23.67
CA THR A 474 14.93 -7.80 -24.33
C THR A 474 13.95 -8.06 -25.47
N LEU A 475 14.26 -9.02 -26.34
CA LEU A 475 13.41 -9.38 -27.49
C LEU A 475 12.81 -10.76 -27.30
N ALA A 476 11.51 -10.87 -27.56
CA ALA A 476 10.79 -12.12 -27.48
C ALA A 476 11.38 -13.19 -28.42
N LEU A 477 11.41 -14.44 -27.94
CA LEU A 477 11.94 -15.60 -28.65
C LEU A 477 10.80 -16.55 -29.02
N HIS A 478 10.50 -16.65 -30.31
CA HIS A 478 9.52 -17.59 -30.84
C HIS A 478 10.12 -18.99 -31.02
N LEU A 479 9.45 -20.02 -30.52
CA LEU A 479 9.93 -21.39 -30.48
C LEU A 479 8.89 -22.37 -31.01
N THR A 480 9.30 -23.20 -31.97
CA THR A 480 8.48 -24.27 -32.55
C THR A 480 8.72 -25.60 -31.84
N PRO A 481 7.73 -26.52 -31.79
CA PRO A 481 7.90 -27.86 -31.22
C PRO A 481 9.13 -28.64 -31.72
N ASN A 482 9.44 -28.51 -33.02
CA ASN A 482 10.57 -29.21 -33.65
C ASN A 482 11.93 -28.77 -33.11
N LEU A 483 12.07 -27.50 -32.71
CA LEU A 483 13.32 -26.97 -32.15
C LEU A 483 13.57 -27.42 -30.71
N CYS A 484 12.52 -27.88 -30.03
CA CYS A 484 12.52 -28.19 -28.61
C CYS A 484 12.23 -29.66 -28.35
N THR A 485 12.31 -30.55 -29.34
CA THR A 485 11.88 -31.95 -29.19
C THR A 485 12.61 -32.67 -28.05
N GLY A 486 11.84 -33.37 -27.22
CA GLY A 486 12.32 -34.16 -26.09
C GLY A 486 12.67 -33.33 -24.85
N TRP A 487 13.04 -34.02 -23.78
CA TRP A 487 13.52 -33.42 -22.54
C TRP A 487 14.87 -34.04 -22.17
N PRO A 488 15.85 -33.25 -21.69
CA PRO A 488 17.16 -33.77 -21.35
C PRO A 488 17.09 -34.82 -20.22
N SER A 489 17.94 -35.85 -20.32
CA SER A 489 18.01 -36.92 -19.32
C SER A 489 18.56 -36.45 -17.95
N ASN A 490 19.26 -35.31 -17.92
CA ASN A 490 19.76 -34.67 -16.70
C ASN A 490 19.81 -33.13 -16.85
N LEU A 491 19.79 -32.41 -15.73
CA LEU A 491 20.00 -30.96 -15.63
C LEU A 491 21.34 -30.73 -14.93
N ASP A 492 22.44 -30.82 -15.67
CA ASP A 492 23.81 -30.85 -15.15
C ASP A 492 24.57 -29.51 -15.30
N ALA A 493 23.92 -28.48 -15.84
CA ALA A 493 24.49 -27.15 -16.00
C ALA A 493 23.54 -26.05 -15.51
N ASN A 494 24.10 -24.93 -15.08
CA ASN A 494 23.31 -23.72 -14.81
C ASN A 494 22.59 -23.27 -16.07
N GLY A 495 21.28 -23.02 -15.97
CA GLY A 495 20.50 -22.50 -17.08
C GLY A 495 19.00 -22.77 -16.97
N TRP A 496 18.28 -22.21 -17.94
CA TRP A 496 16.90 -22.55 -18.27
C TRP A 496 16.87 -23.73 -19.22
N TYR A 497 15.79 -24.50 -19.20
CA TYR A 497 15.60 -25.69 -20.01
C TYR A 497 14.17 -25.71 -20.56
N LEU A 498 14.02 -25.99 -21.85
CA LEU A 498 12.72 -26.11 -22.49
C LEU A 498 12.68 -27.37 -23.36
N GLY A 499 11.63 -28.17 -23.19
CA GLY A 499 11.36 -29.35 -24.00
C GLY A 499 9.91 -29.46 -24.43
N TYR A 500 9.70 -29.96 -25.65
CA TYR A 500 8.42 -30.39 -26.19
C TYR A 500 8.32 -31.90 -26.08
N LEU A 501 7.37 -32.38 -25.28
CA LEU A 501 7.20 -33.79 -24.91
C LEU A 501 6.29 -34.55 -25.88
N GLY A 502 5.69 -33.86 -26.86
CA GLY A 502 4.68 -34.42 -27.77
C GLY A 502 3.25 -34.15 -27.30
N ASN A 503 2.28 -34.31 -28.20
CA ASN A 503 0.85 -34.12 -27.91
C ASN A 503 0.51 -32.79 -27.22
N ASN A 504 1.07 -31.68 -27.70
CA ASN A 504 0.90 -30.33 -27.14
C ASN A 504 1.49 -30.14 -25.74
N GLN A 505 2.21 -31.12 -25.19
CA GLN A 505 2.83 -31.01 -23.87
C GLN A 505 4.24 -30.44 -23.95
N TRP A 506 4.50 -29.49 -23.08
CA TRP A 506 5.78 -28.81 -22.93
C TRP A 506 6.24 -28.86 -21.47
N ARG A 507 7.55 -28.74 -21.28
CA ARG A 507 8.18 -28.60 -19.97
C ARG A 507 9.17 -27.45 -20.01
N PHE A 508 9.10 -26.57 -19.03
CA PHE A 508 10.04 -25.48 -18.82
C PHE A 508 10.66 -25.61 -17.42
N GLY A 509 11.98 -25.57 -17.32
CA GLY A 509 12.68 -25.78 -16.05
C GLY A 509 13.96 -24.98 -15.92
N TRP A 510 14.59 -25.11 -14.77
CA TRP A 510 15.81 -24.39 -14.41
C TRP A 510 16.71 -25.22 -13.50
N GLN A 511 18.00 -24.90 -13.53
CA GLN A 511 19.03 -25.49 -12.68
C GLN A 511 19.99 -24.40 -12.21
N LEU A 512 20.24 -24.37 -10.90
CA LEU A 512 21.25 -23.56 -10.23
C LEU A 512 22.10 -24.46 -9.34
N ASP A 513 23.40 -24.54 -9.61
CA ASP A 513 24.39 -25.29 -8.82
C ASP A 513 24.87 -24.55 -7.56
N GLY A 514 24.53 -23.27 -7.44
CA GLY A 514 24.90 -22.38 -6.34
C GLY A 514 23.91 -21.22 -6.16
N ASN A 515 24.27 -20.26 -5.29
CA ASN A 515 23.48 -19.06 -5.05
C ASN A 515 23.89 -17.96 -6.04
N LEU A 516 23.27 -17.94 -7.21
CA LEU A 516 23.73 -17.14 -8.36
C LEU A 516 23.02 -15.78 -8.47
N PHE A 517 21.73 -15.74 -8.11
CA PHE A 517 20.89 -14.55 -8.24
C PHE A 517 20.11 -14.26 -6.95
N TRP A 518 19.64 -13.02 -6.81
CA TRP A 518 18.63 -12.63 -5.84
C TRP A 518 17.24 -13.11 -6.26
N GLY A 519 17.00 -13.23 -7.56
CA GLY A 519 15.77 -13.76 -8.13
C GLY A 519 15.87 -13.93 -9.65
N LEU A 520 14.98 -14.76 -10.18
CA LEU A 520 14.87 -15.14 -11.58
C LEU A 520 13.43 -14.94 -12.06
N ARG A 521 13.24 -14.54 -13.31
CA ARG A 521 11.92 -14.40 -13.94
C ARG A 521 11.91 -14.91 -15.37
N ALA A 522 10.74 -15.37 -15.79
CA ALA A 522 10.46 -15.67 -17.18
C ALA A 522 8.95 -15.64 -17.44
N SER A 523 8.59 -15.36 -18.69
CA SER A 523 7.22 -15.43 -19.17
C SER A 523 7.11 -16.35 -20.39
N ILE A 524 6.03 -17.10 -20.47
CA ILE A 524 5.71 -18.04 -21.56
C ILE A 524 4.34 -17.67 -22.13
N ILE A 525 4.28 -17.36 -23.42
CA ILE A 525 3.04 -17.04 -24.15
C ILE A 525 2.69 -18.17 -25.11
N GLY A 526 1.40 -18.46 -25.23
CA GLY A 526 0.84 -19.57 -26.03
C GLY A 526 0.39 -20.76 -25.18
N ALA A 527 0.62 -20.71 -23.86
CA ALA A 527 0.20 -21.76 -22.94
C ALA A 527 -1.32 -21.74 -22.72
N THR A 528 -1.95 -22.90 -22.80
CA THR A 528 -3.39 -23.10 -22.58
C THR A 528 -3.71 -23.72 -21.22
N SER A 529 -2.70 -24.27 -20.54
CA SER A 529 -2.79 -24.79 -19.18
C SER A 529 -1.41 -24.80 -18.53
N MET A 530 -1.33 -24.90 -17.20
CA MET A 530 -0.09 -25.08 -16.46
C MET A 530 -0.28 -26.12 -15.37
N THR A 531 0.72 -26.98 -15.18
CA THR A 531 0.83 -27.97 -14.11
C THR A 531 2.20 -27.81 -13.43
N PRO A 532 2.27 -27.10 -12.30
CA PRO A 532 3.54 -26.90 -11.61
C PRO A 532 3.98 -28.18 -10.90
N ALA A 533 5.29 -28.45 -10.87
CA ALA A 533 5.84 -29.64 -10.20
C ALA A 533 5.65 -29.62 -8.67
N LYS A 534 5.46 -28.43 -8.09
CA LYS A 534 5.15 -28.19 -6.68
C LYS A 534 4.06 -27.11 -6.59
N PRO A 535 3.26 -27.07 -5.51
CA PRO A 535 2.31 -25.99 -5.30
C PRO A 535 3.00 -24.61 -5.33
N PRO A 536 2.46 -23.63 -6.07
CA PRO A 536 2.96 -22.26 -6.04
C PRO A 536 2.86 -21.64 -4.65
N GLN A 537 3.75 -20.69 -4.35
CA GLN A 537 3.67 -19.91 -3.12
C GLN A 537 2.39 -19.08 -3.07
N ASN A 538 1.75 -19.08 -1.90
CA ASN A 538 0.65 -18.18 -1.62
C ASN A 538 1.22 -16.82 -1.21
N ASN A 539 1.09 -15.81 -2.08
CA ASN A 539 1.59 -14.46 -1.84
C ASN A 539 0.61 -13.57 -1.05
N ASN A 540 -0.52 -14.13 -0.57
CA ASN A 540 -1.51 -13.36 0.18
C ASN A 540 -1.03 -13.05 1.60
N VAL A 541 -1.07 -11.78 1.97
CA VAL A 541 -0.88 -11.29 3.34
C VAL A 541 -2.03 -10.35 3.66
N GLN A 542 -2.74 -10.62 4.74
CA GLN A 542 -3.94 -9.84 5.11
C GLN A 542 -3.56 -8.48 5.70
N ASP A 543 -4.06 -7.40 5.11
CA ASP A 543 -4.03 -6.03 5.65
C ASP A 543 -4.75 -5.94 6.99
N LEU A 544 -4.35 -4.98 7.83
CA LEU A 544 -4.89 -4.76 9.18
C LEU A 544 -5.49 -3.37 9.32
N LEU A 545 -6.53 -3.26 10.14
CA LEU A 545 -7.08 -1.98 10.58
C LEU A 545 -7.17 -1.98 12.11
N LEU A 546 -6.45 -1.07 12.75
CA LEU A 546 -6.46 -0.87 14.20
C LEU A 546 -7.35 0.30 14.56
N LEU A 547 -8.44 0.01 15.25
CA LEU A 547 -9.33 0.99 15.86
C LEU A 547 -8.84 1.35 17.26
N SER A 548 -8.75 2.64 17.56
CA SER A 548 -8.41 3.14 18.89
C SER A 548 -9.46 2.76 19.94
N THR A 549 -9.01 2.43 21.14
CA THR A 549 -9.86 2.13 22.30
C THR A 549 -9.42 2.98 23.50
N GLU A 550 -10.03 2.77 24.67
CA GLU A 550 -9.59 3.47 25.89
C GLU A 550 -8.18 3.05 26.34
N ASN A 551 -7.76 1.81 26.09
CA ASN A 551 -6.54 1.21 26.65
C ASN A 551 -5.59 0.63 25.58
N GLY A 552 -5.70 1.04 24.33
CA GLY A 552 -4.90 0.49 23.23
C GLY A 552 -5.70 0.35 21.94
N TYR A 553 -5.46 -0.72 21.18
CA TYR A 553 -6.05 -0.93 19.85
C TYR A 553 -6.81 -2.25 19.72
N GLN A 554 -7.84 -2.24 18.87
CA GLN A 554 -8.55 -3.43 18.42
C GLN A 554 -8.33 -3.62 16.92
N GLU A 555 -7.98 -4.83 16.49
CA GLU A 555 -7.97 -5.20 15.06
C GLU A 555 -9.42 -5.44 14.59
N ILE A 556 -9.86 -4.69 13.58
CA ILE A 556 -11.24 -4.70 13.08
C ILE A 556 -11.34 -4.92 11.56
N GLY A 557 -10.26 -5.26 10.85
CA GLY A 557 -10.22 -5.30 9.39
C GLY A 557 -11.33 -6.16 8.76
N ALA A 558 -11.56 -7.36 9.29
CA ALA A 558 -12.65 -8.21 8.82
C ALA A 558 -14.06 -7.61 9.07
N GLN A 559 -14.24 -6.90 10.19
CA GLN A 559 -15.50 -6.28 10.59
C GLN A 559 -15.78 -5.01 9.76
N ALA A 560 -14.72 -4.29 9.44
CA ALA A 560 -14.70 -3.09 8.61
C ALA A 560 -14.84 -3.39 7.11
N GLY A 561 -14.80 -4.66 6.70
CA GLY A 561 -14.96 -5.03 5.29
C GLY A 561 -13.71 -4.83 4.43
N ILE A 562 -12.53 -4.82 5.06
CA ILE A 562 -11.25 -4.85 4.33
C ILE A 562 -11.21 -6.13 3.46
N PRO A 563 -10.84 -6.03 2.17
CA PRO A 563 -10.72 -7.19 1.30
C PRO A 563 -9.83 -8.29 1.91
N SER A 564 -10.27 -9.55 1.77
CA SER A 564 -9.51 -10.70 2.25
C SER A 564 -8.30 -10.99 1.35
N GLY A 565 -7.13 -11.19 1.94
CA GLY A 565 -5.88 -11.47 1.21
C GLY A 565 -5.28 -10.22 0.56
N GLY A 566 -4.51 -10.44 -0.49
CA GLY A 566 -3.79 -9.41 -1.24
C GLY A 566 -2.28 -9.44 -1.00
N ASN A 567 -1.57 -8.69 -1.84
CA ASN A 567 -0.15 -8.39 -1.68
C ASN A 567 -0.02 -6.89 -1.93
N HIS A 568 -0.17 -6.08 -0.88
CA HIS A 568 -0.23 -4.64 -0.99
C HIS A 568 1.11 -4.04 -0.63
N GLN A 569 1.55 -3.07 -1.41
CA GLN A 569 2.89 -2.47 -1.26
C GLN A 569 2.85 -1.12 -0.55
N GLY A 570 1.69 -0.45 -0.50
CA GLY A 570 1.53 0.82 0.19
C GLY A 570 0.06 1.22 0.33
N VAL A 571 -0.17 2.35 0.98
CA VAL A 571 -1.49 2.96 1.19
C VAL A 571 -1.34 4.48 1.30
N THR A 572 -2.34 5.26 0.93
CA THR A 572 -2.49 6.68 1.34
C THR A 572 -3.94 6.94 1.72
N SER A 573 -4.21 7.95 2.54
CA SER A 573 -5.55 8.33 3.01
C SER A 573 -6.01 9.68 2.45
N GLY A 574 -7.32 9.89 2.42
CA GLY A 574 -7.94 11.15 2.01
C GLY A 574 -9.44 11.03 1.85
N ASP A 575 -10.19 12.12 1.97
CA ASP A 575 -11.63 12.16 1.69
C ASP A 575 -11.85 12.41 0.18
N PHE A 576 -11.83 11.34 -0.63
CA PHE A 576 -11.79 11.48 -2.10
C PHE A 576 -13.15 11.83 -2.71
N ASN A 577 -14.24 11.63 -1.97
CA ASN A 577 -15.60 11.91 -2.39
C ASN A 577 -16.22 13.14 -1.69
N ASN A 578 -15.44 13.81 -0.84
CA ASN A 578 -15.81 14.97 -0.04
C ASN A 578 -17.05 14.72 0.87
N ASP A 579 -17.25 13.51 1.37
CA ASP A 579 -18.39 13.16 2.23
C ASP A 579 -18.12 13.34 3.74
N GLY A 580 -16.88 13.70 4.08
CA GLY A 580 -16.45 14.00 5.44
C GLY A 580 -15.88 12.80 6.21
N TYR A 581 -15.62 11.69 5.54
CA TYR A 581 -14.91 10.54 6.10
C TYR A 581 -13.64 10.27 5.30
N GLU A 582 -12.55 9.90 5.99
CA GLU A 582 -11.31 9.56 5.32
C GLU A 582 -11.42 8.18 4.67
N ASP A 583 -11.15 8.12 3.37
CA ASP A 583 -11.04 6.92 2.57
C ASP A 583 -9.58 6.46 2.47
N LEU A 584 -9.35 5.29 1.86
CA LEU A 584 -8.02 4.74 1.63
C LEU A 584 -7.81 4.36 0.16
N PHE A 585 -6.64 4.69 -0.36
CA PHE A 585 -6.14 4.18 -1.63
C PHE A 585 -4.98 3.21 -1.38
N VAL A 586 -5.18 1.93 -1.69
CA VAL A 586 -4.26 0.83 -1.37
C VAL A 586 -3.60 0.32 -2.65
N TYR A 587 -2.27 0.44 -2.70
CA TYR A 587 -1.45 0.07 -3.85
C TYR A 587 -1.20 -1.44 -3.88
N ARG A 588 -1.55 -2.08 -4.98
CA ARG A 588 -1.56 -3.54 -5.11
C ARG A 588 -0.42 -4.01 -6.00
N PHE A 589 0.27 -5.05 -5.53
CA PHE A 589 1.24 -5.75 -6.36
C PHE A 589 0.55 -6.45 -7.54
N GLY A 590 -0.54 -7.18 -7.25
CA GLY A 590 -1.35 -7.84 -8.27
C GLY A 590 -0.66 -9.04 -8.93
N LEU A 591 -0.55 -9.01 -10.25
CA LEU A 591 0.06 -10.07 -11.07
C LEU A 591 1.59 -10.07 -10.86
N LEU A 592 2.27 -11.17 -11.17
CA LEU A 592 3.74 -11.26 -11.22
C LEU A 592 4.33 -10.42 -12.36
N HIS A 593 3.54 -10.14 -13.38
CA HIS A 593 3.88 -9.22 -14.45
C HIS A 593 2.65 -8.44 -14.93
N GLY A 594 2.75 -7.11 -14.90
CA GLY A 594 1.68 -6.18 -15.29
C GLY A 594 0.85 -5.65 -14.12
N ARG A 595 0.49 -4.37 -14.21
CA ARG A 595 -0.27 -3.67 -13.19
C ARG A 595 -1.75 -4.06 -13.21
N VAL A 596 -2.32 -4.19 -12.01
CA VAL A 596 -3.78 -4.31 -11.80
C VAL A 596 -4.33 -2.96 -11.32
N ALA A 597 -5.65 -2.75 -11.40
CA ALA A 597 -6.24 -1.58 -10.75
C ALA A 597 -5.87 -1.55 -9.26
N ASP A 598 -5.75 -0.40 -8.59
CA ASP A 598 -5.53 -0.37 -7.15
C ASP A 598 -6.87 -0.47 -6.38
N TRP A 599 -6.85 -0.66 -5.06
CA TRP A 599 -8.09 -0.62 -4.27
C TRP A 599 -8.36 0.81 -3.82
N LEU A 600 -9.56 1.31 -4.08
CA LEU A 600 -10.12 2.44 -3.35
C LEU A 600 -11.13 1.89 -2.32
N LEU A 601 -10.87 2.13 -1.04
CA LEU A 601 -11.72 1.74 0.08
C LEU A 601 -12.45 2.99 0.59
N LEU A 602 -13.74 3.06 0.31
CA LEU A 602 -14.56 4.23 0.65
C LEU A 602 -15.23 4.05 2.00
N ASN A 603 -14.97 4.97 2.92
CA ASN A 603 -15.45 4.91 4.28
C ASN A 603 -16.94 5.23 4.33
N THR A 604 -17.73 4.37 5.00
CA THR A 604 -19.18 4.53 5.10
C THR A 604 -19.62 5.29 6.35
N GLY A 605 -18.69 5.67 7.22
CA GLY A 605 -18.95 6.40 8.45
C GLY A 605 -19.47 5.57 9.62
N ASP A 606 -19.54 4.25 9.46
CA ASP A 606 -19.90 3.26 10.49
C ASP A 606 -18.78 2.23 10.73
N ASN A 607 -17.53 2.69 10.69
CA ASN A 607 -16.30 1.88 10.81
C ASN A 607 -16.20 0.80 9.73
N ARG A 608 -16.67 1.10 8.52
CA ARG A 608 -16.68 0.17 7.40
C ARG A 608 -16.22 0.83 6.11
N PHE A 609 -15.76 -0.03 5.21
CA PHE A 609 -15.33 0.35 3.88
C PHE A 609 -16.11 -0.39 2.80
N ILE A 610 -16.36 0.31 1.70
CA ILE A 610 -16.78 -0.24 0.42
C ILE A 610 -15.57 -0.23 -0.51
N SER A 611 -15.11 -1.40 -0.92
CA SER A 611 -13.99 -1.56 -1.85
C SER A 611 -14.43 -1.43 -3.31
N THR A 612 -13.69 -0.68 -4.11
CA THR A 612 -13.89 -0.55 -5.57
C THR A 612 -12.56 -0.48 -6.32
N THR A 613 -12.56 -1.00 -7.55
CA THR A 613 -11.48 -0.82 -8.55
C THR A 613 -11.95 0.07 -9.72
N ARG A 614 -13.17 0.59 -9.67
CA ARG A 614 -13.82 1.37 -10.74
C ARG A 614 -13.58 2.87 -10.61
N HIS A 615 -12.43 3.26 -10.07
CA HIS A 615 -12.09 4.66 -9.84
C HIS A 615 -11.28 5.27 -10.99
N GLY A 616 -10.77 4.48 -11.94
CA GLY A 616 -10.09 5.02 -13.14
C GLY A 616 -8.63 5.43 -12.97
N ALA A 617 -8.08 5.38 -11.73
CA ALA A 617 -6.65 5.51 -11.49
C ALA A 617 -5.93 4.19 -11.76
N THR A 618 -5.83 3.81 -13.03
CA THR A 618 -5.32 2.51 -13.47
C THR A 618 -4.39 2.66 -14.67
N SER A 619 -3.16 2.13 -14.60
CA SER A 619 -2.20 2.12 -15.73
C SER A 619 -2.05 0.71 -16.27
N SER A 620 -2.98 0.26 -17.13
CA SER A 620 -2.96 -1.12 -17.65
C SER A 620 -1.79 -1.42 -18.61
N ASP A 621 -1.11 -0.39 -19.10
CA ASP A 621 0.07 -0.47 -19.96
C ASP A 621 1.40 -0.46 -19.19
N ASP A 622 1.34 -0.37 -17.85
CA ASP A 622 2.52 -0.51 -16.99
C ASP A 622 2.81 -2.00 -16.71
N ASN A 623 4.04 -2.40 -16.98
CA ASN A 623 4.52 -3.76 -16.70
C ASN A 623 4.93 -3.96 -15.23
N GLY A 624 5.11 -2.86 -14.49
CA GLY A 624 5.38 -2.86 -13.06
C GLY A 624 4.14 -3.12 -12.22
N HIS A 625 4.21 -2.73 -10.95
CA HIS A 625 3.16 -2.95 -9.95
C HIS A 625 2.90 -1.70 -9.12
N GLY A 626 1.71 -1.60 -8.51
CA GLY A 626 1.45 -0.55 -7.53
C GLY A 626 2.44 -0.69 -6.38
N ASP A 627 3.18 0.39 -6.09
CA ASP A 627 4.14 0.48 -5.00
C ASP A 627 3.58 1.36 -3.89
N MET A 628 3.60 2.68 -4.11
CA MET A 628 3.05 3.66 -3.20
C MET A 628 2.82 5.01 -3.89
N GLY A 629 2.32 5.99 -3.15
CA GLY A 629 2.07 7.34 -3.68
C GLY A 629 1.37 8.20 -2.64
N GLN A 630 1.03 9.44 -3.02
CA GLN A 630 0.51 10.45 -2.12
C GLN A 630 -0.77 11.09 -2.65
N ALA A 631 -1.77 11.24 -1.78
CA ALA A 631 -2.96 12.04 -2.03
C ALA A 631 -2.74 13.49 -1.60
N PHE A 632 -3.09 14.44 -2.48
CA PHE A 632 -3.11 15.88 -2.22
C PHE A 632 -3.92 16.59 -3.31
N ASP A 633 -4.38 17.81 -3.06
CA ASP A 633 -5.12 18.60 -4.04
C ASP A 633 -4.14 19.38 -4.95
N PHE A 634 -3.87 18.87 -6.16
CA PHE A 634 -2.78 19.36 -7.01
C PHE A 634 -3.06 20.75 -7.60
N ASP A 635 -4.32 21.08 -7.86
CA ASP A 635 -4.75 22.38 -8.38
C ASP A 635 -5.66 23.17 -7.44
N LEU A 636 -5.77 22.69 -6.20
CA LEU A 636 -6.46 23.29 -5.07
C LEU A 636 -7.99 23.42 -5.31
N ASP A 637 -8.57 22.59 -6.19
CA ASP A 637 -9.97 22.66 -6.61
C ASP A 637 -10.98 22.03 -5.65
N GLY A 638 -10.48 21.55 -4.50
CA GLY A 638 -11.23 20.93 -3.41
C GLY A 638 -11.39 19.42 -3.54
N ARG A 639 -10.84 18.80 -4.58
CA ARG A 639 -10.83 17.35 -4.76
C ARG A 639 -9.40 16.84 -4.60
N LEU A 640 -9.22 15.84 -3.73
CA LEU A 640 -7.91 15.21 -3.57
C LEU A 640 -7.55 14.41 -4.82
N ASP A 641 -6.42 14.75 -5.42
CA ASP A 641 -5.77 14.06 -6.54
C ASP A 641 -4.79 13.00 -6.01
N LEU A 642 -4.19 12.22 -6.91
CA LEU A 642 -3.31 11.12 -6.54
C LEU A 642 -2.04 11.08 -7.40
N LEU A 643 -0.88 11.24 -6.76
CA LEU A 643 0.41 10.90 -7.33
C LEU A 643 0.73 9.44 -7.01
N SER A 644 0.80 8.58 -8.02
CA SER A 644 0.94 7.13 -7.88
C SER A 644 2.24 6.62 -8.52
N GLY A 645 3.03 5.89 -7.75
CA GLY A 645 4.24 5.22 -8.19
C GLY A 645 4.01 3.76 -8.53
N SER A 646 4.64 3.30 -9.62
CA SER A 646 4.81 1.89 -9.94
C SER A 646 6.28 1.50 -9.86
N ASP A 647 6.53 0.32 -9.28
CA ASP A 647 7.85 -0.29 -9.18
C ASP A 647 7.95 -1.51 -10.12
N ASN A 648 9.18 -1.99 -10.30
CA ASN A 648 9.54 -3.26 -10.93
C ASN A 648 9.62 -3.33 -12.48
N PRO A 649 10.50 -2.54 -13.11
CA PRO A 649 10.54 -1.08 -13.09
C PRO A 649 9.22 -0.50 -13.64
N GLY A 650 8.66 0.50 -12.96
CA GLY A 650 7.38 1.13 -13.34
C GLY A 650 7.50 2.64 -13.49
N ARG A 651 6.39 3.30 -13.83
CA ARG A 651 6.34 4.77 -13.98
C ARG A 651 5.63 5.46 -12.81
N TRP A 652 5.72 6.78 -12.78
CA TRP A 652 4.92 7.66 -11.93
C TRP A 652 3.73 8.20 -12.72
N TYR A 653 2.58 8.32 -12.08
CA TYR A 653 1.34 8.80 -12.68
C TYR A 653 0.72 9.87 -11.79
N LEU A 654 0.22 10.94 -12.39
CA LEU A 654 -0.61 11.92 -11.70
C LEU A 654 -2.06 11.76 -12.17
N TYR A 655 -2.94 11.46 -11.22
CA TYR A 655 -4.36 11.22 -11.44
C TYR A 655 -5.19 12.35 -10.85
N LYS A 656 -5.89 13.08 -11.73
CA LYS A 656 -6.82 14.12 -11.32
C LYS A 656 -8.15 13.52 -10.88
N ASN A 657 -8.66 13.93 -9.73
CA ASN A 657 -9.98 13.60 -9.26
C ASN A 657 -11.06 14.44 -9.99
N THR A 658 -11.97 13.71 -10.61
CA THR A 658 -13.05 14.21 -11.47
C THR A 658 -14.44 13.84 -10.94
N SER A 659 -14.49 13.43 -9.67
CA SER A 659 -15.73 13.08 -8.98
C SER A 659 -16.70 14.27 -8.95
N PRO A 660 -18.01 14.03 -8.80
CA PRO A 660 -18.99 15.11 -8.65
C PRO A 660 -18.59 16.10 -7.56
N ALA A 661 -18.82 17.40 -7.80
CA ALA A 661 -18.49 18.43 -6.82
C ALA A 661 -19.33 18.26 -5.55
N ALA A 662 -18.67 18.29 -4.40
CA ALA A 662 -19.25 18.44 -3.08
C ALA A 662 -18.45 19.47 -2.29
N ASN A 663 -19.04 19.99 -1.21
CA ASN A 663 -18.41 21.07 -0.46
C ASN A 663 -17.15 20.60 0.25
N TYR A 664 -16.19 21.50 0.43
CA TYR A 664 -14.91 21.21 1.06
C TYR A 664 -14.37 22.39 1.87
N LEU A 665 -13.30 22.15 2.61
CA LEU A 665 -12.45 23.17 3.21
C LEU A 665 -10.98 22.80 2.97
N LEU A 666 -10.17 23.78 2.55
CA LEU A 666 -8.71 23.68 2.56
C LEU A 666 -8.17 24.66 3.60
N LEU A 667 -7.49 24.15 4.63
CA LEU A 667 -6.86 24.96 5.67
C LEU A 667 -5.34 24.74 5.64
N ARG A 668 -4.59 25.75 5.20
CA ARG A 668 -3.13 25.76 5.30
C ARG A 668 -2.71 26.13 6.72
N VAL A 669 -1.98 25.22 7.36
CA VAL A 669 -1.40 25.40 8.70
C VAL A 669 0.06 25.79 8.55
N GLY A 670 0.39 27.01 8.97
CA GLY A 670 1.77 27.50 9.07
C GLY A 670 2.39 27.17 10.43
N ASN A 671 3.56 27.76 10.68
CA ASN A 671 4.25 27.64 11.97
C ASN A 671 3.38 28.23 13.09
N SER A 672 3.56 27.70 14.29
CA SER A 672 2.89 28.17 15.48
C SER A 672 3.25 29.62 15.80
N PRO A 673 2.50 30.32 16.66
CA PRO A 673 2.89 31.63 17.16
C PRO A 673 4.22 31.70 17.91
N SER A 674 4.75 30.56 18.38
CA SER A 674 6.08 30.50 18.98
C SER A 674 7.18 30.11 17.98
N GLY A 675 6.81 29.71 16.76
CA GLY A 675 7.74 29.32 15.69
C GLY A 675 7.90 27.81 15.48
N THR A 676 7.16 26.96 16.21
CA THR A 676 7.15 25.50 15.99
C THR A 676 6.55 25.18 14.62
N ASP A 677 7.12 24.23 13.89
CA ASP A 677 6.63 23.84 12.56
C ASP A 677 5.20 23.24 12.62
N PRO A 678 4.46 23.18 11.49
CA PRO A 678 3.06 22.77 11.50
C PRO A 678 2.85 21.27 11.71
N SER A 679 3.89 20.43 11.60
CA SER A 679 3.75 18.98 11.72
C SER A 679 3.15 18.59 13.07
N GLY A 680 2.27 17.60 13.09
CA GLY A 680 1.54 17.18 14.29
C GLY A 680 0.48 18.17 14.78
N ALA A 681 0.30 19.35 14.16
CA ALA A 681 -0.74 20.30 14.57
C ALA A 681 -2.13 19.69 14.39
N ARG A 682 -2.93 19.73 15.46
CA ARG A 682 -4.28 19.18 15.51
C ARG A 682 -5.28 20.23 15.07
N VAL A 683 -6.20 19.84 14.20
CA VAL A 683 -7.23 20.70 13.62
C VAL A 683 -8.60 20.11 13.94
N GLN A 684 -9.41 20.87 14.65
CA GLN A 684 -10.81 20.58 14.90
C GLN A 684 -11.69 21.54 14.09
N ILE A 685 -12.47 21.00 13.15
CA ILE A 685 -13.40 21.77 12.32
C ILE A 685 -14.82 21.46 12.76
N THR A 686 -15.56 22.46 13.22
CA THR A 686 -16.94 22.28 13.68
C THR A 686 -17.91 22.88 12.68
N THR A 687 -18.92 22.10 12.30
CA THR A 687 -20.05 22.54 11.47
C THR A 687 -21.36 22.43 12.27
N PRO A 688 -22.51 22.91 11.75
CA PRO A 688 -23.78 22.73 12.44
C PRO A 688 -24.18 21.27 12.69
N THR A 689 -23.64 20.31 11.93
CA THR A 689 -24.06 18.90 11.96
C THR A 689 -22.99 17.91 12.41
N ARG A 690 -21.70 18.26 12.30
CA ARG A 690 -20.57 17.37 12.60
C ARG A 690 -19.33 18.15 13.02
N THR A 691 -18.49 17.51 13.83
CA THR A 691 -17.11 17.93 14.09
C THR A 691 -16.15 16.96 13.41
N TYR A 692 -15.11 17.50 12.78
CA TYR A 692 -14.06 16.76 12.09
C TYR A 692 -12.74 16.99 12.80
N TYR A 693 -11.91 15.96 12.84
CA TYR A 693 -10.58 16.02 13.41
C TYR A 693 -9.55 15.64 12.35
N ARG A 694 -8.49 16.44 12.24
CA ARG A 694 -7.37 16.20 11.34
C ARG A 694 -6.07 16.51 12.06
N THR A 695 -4.95 16.02 11.54
CA THR A 695 -3.66 16.67 11.85
C THR A 695 -2.81 16.80 10.63
N VAL A 696 -1.85 17.71 10.73
CA VAL A 696 -0.82 17.85 9.73
C VAL A 696 0.15 16.68 9.90
N SER A 697 0.12 15.75 8.95
CA SER A 697 0.98 14.59 8.95
C SER A 697 1.33 14.16 7.53
N SER A 698 2.21 13.16 7.45
CA SER A 698 2.61 12.49 6.21
C SER A 698 1.78 11.22 6.08
N ALA A 699 1.11 11.01 4.95
CA ALA A 699 0.14 9.93 4.79
C ALA A 699 0.63 8.85 3.81
N GLY A 700 1.28 7.81 4.33
CA GLY A 700 1.45 6.56 3.58
C GLY A 700 2.76 6.40 2.81
N GLU A 701 3.69 7.33 2.94
CA GLU A 701 4.97 7.31 2.22
C GLU A 701 5.99 6.39 2.91
N ILE A 702 6.38 5.33 2.20
CA ILE A 702 7.33 4.36 2.71
C ILE A 702 8.73 4.94 2.52
N HIS A 703 9.56 4.86 3.56
CA HIS A 703 10.90 5.46 3.60
C HIS A 703 10.98 6.99 3.53
N SER A 704 10.03 7.65 2.88
CA SER A 704 9.96 9.10 2.71
C SER A 704 9.01 9.76 3.71
N GLN A 705 9.02 11.09 3.78
CA GLN A 705 8.09 11.90 4.58
C GLN A 705 7.79 13.21 3.84
N SER A 706 6.50 13.50 3.67
CA SER A 706 5.98 14.74 3.11
C SER A 706 5.66 15.77 4.20
N LEU A 707 5.49 17.02 3.79
CA LEU A 707 4.93 18.09 4.60
C LEU A 707 3.57 18.52 4.00
N LEU A 708 2.50 17.83 4.39
CA LEU A 708 1.14 18.10 3.92
C LEU A 708 0.38 18.99 4.90
N ASN A 709 0.85 20.23 5.02
CA ASN A 709 0.28 21.23 5.93
C ASN A 709 -1.01 21.91 5.43
N THR A 710 -1.60 21.48 4.32
CA THR A 710 -2.92 21.90 3.86
C THR A 710 -3.92 20.81 4.20
N VAL A 711 -4.61 21.00 5.31
CA VAL A 711 -5.64 20.08 5.79
C VAL A 711 -6.87 20.18 4.90
N HIS A 712 -7.24 19.07 4.27
CA HIS A 712 -8.47 18.91 3.51
C HIS A 712 -9.57 18.24 4.35
N VAL A 713 -10.79 18.76 4.24
CA VAL A 713 -11.99 18.13 4.78
C VAL A 713 -13.14 18.27 3.78
N GLY A 714 -13.76 17.15 3.40
CA GLY A 714 -15.05 17.15 2.74
C GLY A 714 -16.18 17.52 3.70
N LEU A 715 -17.04 18.42 3.24
CA LEU A 715 -18.17 18.94 4.00
C LEU A 715 -19.51 18.41 3.46
N GLY A 716 -19.51 17.57 2.43
CA GLY A 716 -20.70 17.04 1.78
C GLY A 716 -21.63 18.17 1.30
N ALA A 717 -22.82 18.27 1.88
CA ALA A 717 -23.80 19.31 1.57
C ALA A 717 -23.70 20.56 2.48
N THR A 718 -22.85 20.52 3.50
CA THR A 718 -22.73 21.59 4.52
C THR A 718 -22.17 22.86 3.90
N GLN A 719 -22.85 23.98 4.11
CA GLN A 719 -22.51 25.27 3.50
C GLN A 719 -21.68 26.19 4.40
N GLN A 720 -21.56 25.86 5.68
CA GLN A 720 -20.94 26.73 6.67
C GLN A 720 -20.13 25.92 7.69
N VAL A 721 -18.92 26.40 7.96
CA VAL A 721 -18.07 26.01 9.08
C VAL A 721 -18.33 27.00 10.21
N THR A 722 -18.64 26.50 11.40
CA THR A 722 -18.94 27.29 12.60
C THR A 722 -17.65 27.81 13.25
N SER A 723 -16.65 26.95 13.36
CA SER A 723 -15.34 27.29 13.91
C SER A 723 -14.26 26.31 13.45
N ILE A 724 -13.03 26.79 13.44
CA ILE A 724 -11.82 25.99 13.18
C ILE A 724 -10.88 26.26 14.36
N HIS A 725 -10.59 25.25 15.16
CA HIS A 725 -9.62 25.32 16.25
C HIS A 725 -8.36 24.55 15.86
N VAL A 726 -7.21 25.19 16.00
CA VAL A 726 -5.90 24.60 15.70
C VAL A 726 -5.02 24.67 16.93
N ARG A 727 -4.35 23.57 17.24
CA ARG A 727 -3.40 23.43 18.34
C ARG A 727 -2.09 22.83 17.83
N TRP A 728 -0.97 23.51 18.07
CA TRP A 728 0.36 23.01 17.73
C TRP A 728 0.97 22.21 18.89
N ARG A 729 2.09 21.53 18.63
CA ARG A 729 2.78 20.66 19.62
C ARG A 729 3.35 21.43 20.82
N ASP A 730 3.69 22.70 20.62
CA ASP A 730 4.09 23.62 21.70
C ASP A 730 2.93 24.04 22.63
N GLY A 731 1.70 23.58 22.34
CA GLY A 731 0.51 23.90 23.10
C GLY A 731 -0.11 25.26 22.79
N THR A 732 0.45 26.02 21.84
CA THR A 732 -0.21 27.23 21.33
C THR A 732 -1.46 26.86 20.54
N GLU A 733 -2.45 27.76 20.58
CA GLU A 733 -3.75 27.53 19.97
C GLU A 733 -4.24 28.77 19.23
N GLN A 734 -4.97 28.55 18.14
CA GLN A 734 -5.67 29.60 17.40
C GLN A 734 -7.06 29.12 16.97
N THR A 735 -8.04 30.02 17.01
CA THR A 735 -9.40 29.75 16.52
C THR A 735 -9.78 30.72 15.42
N LEU A 736 -10.24 30.20 14.29
CA LEU A 736 -10.90 30.98 13.25
C LEU A 736 -12.40 30.95 13.45
N GLY A 737 -13.05 32.09 13.15
CA GLY A 737 -14.50 32.24 13.27
C GLY A 737 -15.28 31.46 12.21
N PRO A 738 -16.57 31.75 12.05
CA PRO A 738 -17.39 31.11 11.03
C PRO A 738 -16.93 31.46 9.62
N HIS A 739 -16.89 30.47 8.74
CA HIS A 739 -16.56 30.63 7.32
C HIS A 739 -17.58 29.89 6.45
N ALA A 740 -17.78 30.35 5.22
CA ALA A 740 -18.50 29.57 4.22
C ALA A 740 -17.72 28.28 3.89
N ALA A 741 -18.40 27.29 3.32
CA ALA A 741 -17.72 26.17 2.66
C ALA A 741 -16.99 26.63 1.39
N ASN A 742 -16.18 25.74 0.81
CA ASN A 742 -15.40 25.95 -0.41
C ASN A 742 -14.42 27.11 -0.29
N GLN A 743 -13.77 27.22 0.86
CA GLN A 743 -12.78 28.25 1.15
C GLN A 743 -11.38 27.64 1.23
N ARG A 744 -10.40 28.46 0.85
CA ARG A 744 -8.99 28.25 1.15
C ARG A 744 -8.62 29.24 2.23
N LEU A 745 -8.26 28.74 3.40
CA LEU A 745 -7.92 29.54 4.58
C LEU A 745 -6.49 29.23 5.00
N SER A 746 -5.88 30.16 5.73
CA SER A 746 -4.56 29.97 6.34
C SER A 746 -4.61 30.33 7.81
N VAL A 747 -3.80 29.66 8.62
CA VAL A 747 -3.67 29.86 10.07
C VAL A 747 -2.22 29.65 10.49
N GLY A 748 -1.77 30.31 11.55
CA GLY A 748 -0.35 30.34 11.91
C GLY A 748 0.46 31.32 11.07
N TYR A 749 1.78 31.30 11.26
CA TYR A 749 2.73 32.15 10.55
C TYR A 749 3.29 31.42 9.34
N THR A 750 3.20 32.04 8.17
CA THR A 750 3.98 31.68 6.99
C THR A 750 5.10 32.70 6.89
N HIS A 751 6.37 32.27 6.80
CA HIS A 751 7.46 33.18 6.45
C HIS A 751 7.09 33.86 5.12
N GLN A 752 6.99 35.20 5.13
CA GLN A 752 6.55 36.02 3.99
C GLN A 752 7.66 36.20 2.96
#